data_AF-A0A9P5PJ56-F1
#
_entry.id   AF-A0A9P5PJ56-F1
#
_cell.length_a   1.000
_cell.length_b   1.000
_cell.length_c   1.000
_cell.angle_alpha   90.00
_cell.angle_beta   90.00
_cell.angle_gamma   90.00
#
_symmetry.space_group_name_H-M   'P 1'
#
loop_
_entity.id
_entity.type
_entity.pdbx_description
1 polymer ?
#
loop_
_entity_poly.entity_id
_entity_poly.type
_entity_poly.pdbx_seq_one_letter_code
_entity_poly.pdbx_strand_id
1 'polypeptide(L)'
;MYILPASTRSRRYIRVLVAGFALCALSAQLPAFFHRFSPVDNGTITETQESGLEEGSREGSSRLEQKGYATTARARGQHSYHVDGLVHVNPKGPHPIFELMDRAEKAWNEKLRKASSSLDEAINEYRRRYRRNPPKGFDKWYVLYVLHTLVPSAGCYHYLMFTRWSYVQSHDVRLPDEYDQIYHDLEPFWGLEPSYLLELQAERELKEDTYTIGKNASGQIDILKTSFHEGRYDQLIVNANNIMSILRDIEHLLPDFRATFTPHDSPNLVTDHVIKSTLLEASSTGSYLNKDQLPPIHRLGWRSACHPDSPARRIDFDLDGPPPPKFPKTFIHNHRQSMDPCLHPNLFWLHGQFLSHNLGPSPYPTMIPEFSSCNTDLHHNIRIPTPYGWVEDVTDDPPFPEKEDERLLWRGTNTGMHHSPSSRWHNAHRDRLVRTANEINGTLDFLLPPKPGYDDSPVGGPQTLRRARVNPAMMDVAFVRAPTQCDDSTCDYMKKIYEYKRMQSLKEAGNYKYVLDVDGNGWSGRFKRLITSNALVFKSTIFPEWFGDRVAPWVHYVPIQTDLSDLYDALIFFRGDPNGEGAHEDLGRKIALQGREWSKSYWRREDIIAYFYRLFLEYARLMSTDRGAMTYNEEGELSLQTGPKEGPIEDALLH
;
A
#
# COMPACT_ATOMS: atom_id res chain seq x y z
N MET A 1 -5.95 -44.39 18.06
CA MET A 1 -5.95 -45.48 19.05
C MET A 1 -4.67 -45.37 19.88
N TYR A 2 -4.72 -44.65 21.00
CA TYR A 2 -3.95 -44.83 22.24
C TYR A 2 -4.50 -43.82 23.26
N ILE A 3 -4.54 -44.26 24.51
CA ILE A 3 -5.56 -43.97 25.53
C ILE A 3 -5.08 -42.92 26.55
N LEU A 4 -6.04 -42.11 27.02
CA LEU A 4 -6.09 -41.19 28.16
C LEU A 4 -5.39 -41.68 29.48
N PRO A 5 -5.10 -40.79 30.46
CA PRO A 5 -6.15 -40.38 31.42
C PRO A 5 -6.16 -38.89 31.79
N ALA A 6 -7.39 -38.37 31.89
CA ALA A 6 -7.73 -37.23 32.72
C ALA A 6 -7.68 -37.62 34.21
N SER A 7 -7.35 -36.67 35.10
CA SER A 7 -7.83 -36.74 36.48
C SER A 7 -8.15 -35.35 37.05
N THR A 8 -9.23 -35.37 37.82
CA THR A 8 -10.10 -34.33 38.38
C THR A 8 -9.72 -33.89 39.79
N ARG A 9 -10.07 -32.64 40.17
CA ARG A 9 -10.69 -32.16 41.45
C ARG A 9 -10.29 -30.69 41.70
N SER A 10 -11.07 -29.77 42.28
CA SER A 10 -12.46 -29.72 42.76
C SER A 10 -12.73 -28.27 43.18
N ARG A 11 -13.73 -27.63 42.55
CA ARG A 11 -14.80 -26.79 43.14
C ARG A 11 -14.68 -26.42 44.64
N ARG A 12 -14.78 -25.11 44.93
CA ARG A 12 -15.72 -24.55 45.92
C ARG A 12 -16.28 -23.22 45.41
N TYR A 13 -17.52 -22.96 45.81
CA TYR A 13 -18.55 -22.12 45.22
C TYR A 13 -18.98 -21.01 46.21
N ILE A 14 -19.47 -19.89 45.67
CA ILE A 14 -20.71 -19.17 46.03
C ILE A 14 -20.73 -18.02 47.08
N ARG A 15 -21.42 -16.95 46.65
CA ARG A 15 -22.20 -15.86 47.33
C ARG A 15 -21.41 -14.60 47.76
N VAL A 16 -21.83 -13.36 47.45
CA VAL A 16 -23.20 -12.77 47.40
C VAL A 16 -23.28 -11.60 46.39
N LEU A 17 -24.38 -11.55 45.63
CA LEU A 17 -24.96 -10.37 44.95
C LEU A 17 -26.03 -9.76 45.87
N VAL A 18 -26.21 -8.42 45.87
CA VAL A 18 -27.50 -7.71 45.68
C VAL A 18 -27.45 -6.22 46.10
N ALA A 19 -28.09 -5.40 45.27
CA ALA A 19 -28.67 -4.05 45.47
C ALA A 19 -27.74 -2.82 45.41
N GLY A 20 -28.10 -1.74 44.71
CA GLY A 20 -29.36 -1.43 44.04
C GLY A 20 -29.32 -0.14 43.21
N PHE A 21 -30.26 -0.06 42.27
CA PHE A 21 -30.65 1.12 41.50
C PHE A 21 -31.16 2.25 42.42
N ALA A 22 -30.78 3.50 42.13
CA ALA A 22 -31.66 4.67 41.93
C ALA A 22 -30.90 6.00 42.13
N LEU A 23 -30.87 6.87 41.12
CA LEU A 23 -31.50 8.21 41.14
C LEU A 23 -31.02 9.09 39.97
N CYS A 24 -31.98 9.46 39.13
CA CYS A 24 -31.95 10.66 38.30
C CYS A 24 -32.16 11.91 39.17
N ALA A 25 -31.67 13.04 38.65
CA ALA A 25 -32.09 14.45 38.84
C ALA A 25 -31.06 15.39 39.50
N LEU A 26 -31.06 16.62 38.97
CA LEU A 26 -30.32 17.86 39.30
C LEU A 26 -29.07 18.10 38.42
N SER A 27 -29.21 18.69 37.22
CA SER A 27 -29.47 20.10 36.88
C SER A 27 -28.22 20.98 36.84
N ALA A 28 -27.94 21.46 35.62
CA ALA A 28 -27.45 22.80 35.25
C ALA A 28 -26.26 23.42 36.01
N GLN A 29 -25.17 23.68 35.28
CA GLN A 29 -24.66 25.04 35.02
C GLN A 29 -23.42 25.02 34.10
N LEU A 30 -23.59 25.58 32.89
CA LEU A 30 -22.53 26.19 32.08
C LEU A 30 -22.16 27.56 32.70
N PRO A 31 -20.98 28.13 32.40
CA PRO A 31 -20.98 29.09 31.29
C PRO A 31 -19.76 29.01 30.36
N ALA A 32 -20.03 29.41 29.12
CA ALA A 32 -19.09 29.72 28.06
C ALA A 32 -18.19 30.93 28.40
N PHE A 33 -16.98 30.95 27.85
CA PHE A 33 -16.16 32.16 27.74
C PHE A 33 -15.93 32.48 26.26
N PHE A 34 -16.46 33.64 25.84
CA PHE A 34 -16.29 34.25 24.53
C PHE A 34 -15.06 35.15 24.48
N HIS A 35 -14.54 35.31 23.26
CA HIS A 35 -13.64 36.34 22.76
C HIS A 35 -13.70 37.73 23.43
N ARG A 36 -12.54 38.37 23.58
CA ARG A 36 -12.39 39.81 23.31
C ARG A 36 -10.97 40.21 22.91
N PHE A 37 -10.86 40.78 21.72
CA PHE A 37 -9.76 41.59 21.22
C PHE A 37 -9.88 43.04 21.70
N SER A 38 -8.74 43.74 21.81
CA SER A 38 -8.46 45.17 21.52
C SER A 38 -7.55 45.82 22.59
N PRO A 39 -6.90 46.97 22.31
CA PRO A 39 -6.03 47.26 21.18
C PRO A 39 -4.71 47.95 21.61
N VAL A 40 -3.88 48.21 20.60
CA VAL A 40 -2.63 48.98 20.59
C VAL A 40 -2.83 50.43 21.05
N ASP A 41 -1.87 50.96 21.81
CA ASP A 41 -1.68 52.41 22.00
C ASP A 41 -0.26 52.84 21.61
N ASN A 42 -0.22 53.90 20.80
CA ASN A 42 0.96 54.63 20.33
C ASN A 42 1.45 55.59 21.42
N GLY A 43 2.76 55.66 21.63
CA GLY A 43 3.41 56.69 22.45
C GLY A 43 4.78 57.05 21.91
N THR A 44 4.81 58.06 21.05
CA THR A 44 6.03 58.79 20.64
C THR A 44 6.32 59.87 21.69
N ILE A 45 7.60 60.16 22.00
CA ILE A 45 8.23 61.51 22.05
C ILE A 45 9.44 61.60 23.02
N THR A 46 10.50 62.19 22.45
CA THR A 46 11.63 62.99 22.97
C THR A 46 12.89 62.40 23.61
N GLU A 47 13.97 62.72 22.89
CA GLU A 47 15.34 63.00 23.32
C GLU A 47 15.46 63.92 24.54
N THR A 48 16.48 63.65 25.37
CA THR A 48 17.29 64.68 26.02
C THR A 48 18.73 64.18 26.12
N GLN A 49 19.65 64.90 25.46
CA GLN A 49 21.08 64.91 25.74
C GLN A 49 21.34 65.56 27.10
N GLU A 50 22.25 65.03 27.89
CA GLU A 50 23.21 65.87 28.61
C GLU A 50 24.49 65.09 28.98
N SER A 51 25.58 65.84 28.92
CA SER A 51 26.99 65.48 28.92
C SER A 51 27.60 65.42 30.33
N GLY A 52 28.68 64.65 30.50
CA GLY A 52 29.76 65.07 31.38
C GLY A 52 30.51 63.99 32.19
N LEU A 53 31.80 63.86 31.83
CA LEU A 53 32.97 63.62 32.69
C LEU A 53 33.47 62.18 32.91
N GLU A 54 34.76 62.08 32.57
CA GLU A 54 35.67 60.95 32.60
C GLU A 54 36.06 60.54 34.03
N GLU A 55 36.26 59.24 34.25
CA GLU A 55 37.45 58.75 34.95
C GLU A 55 37.67 57.27 34.61
N GLY A 56 38.90 56.94 34.24
CA GLY A 56 39.27 55.65 33.65
C GLY A 56 39.63 54.58 34.69
N SER A 57 39.25 53.34 34.39
CA SER A 57 39.96 52.17 34.89
C SER A 57 39.89 51.05 33.86
N ARG A 58 41.06 50.65 33.38
CA ARG A 58 41.30 49.56 32.43
C ARG A 58 40.87 48.23 33.05
N GLU A 59 40.03 47.47 32.35
CA GLU A 59 40.01 46.01 32.45
C GLU A 59 39.58 45.42 31.11
N GLY A 60 40.39 44.51 30.60
CA GLY A 60 40.24 43.93 29.26
C GLY A 60 39.01 43.04 29.17
N SER A 61 38.19 43.28 28.15
CA SER A 61 37.17 42.32 27.73
C SER A 61 37.19 42.19 26.21
N SER A 62 37.22 40.94 25.79
CA SER A 62 37.32 40.46 24.43
C SER A 62 36.28 41.11 23.51
N ARG A 63 36.75 41.58 22.37
CA ARG A 63 35.96 42.00 21.21
C ARG A 63 35.08 40.83 20.76
N LEU A 64 33.83 40.79 21.22
CA LEU A 64 32.77 40.04 20.59
C LEU A 64 32.52 40.72 19.24
N GLU A 65 33.18 40.22 18.19
CA GLU A 65 32.76 40.46 16.82
C GLU A 65 31.34 39.92 16.68
N GLN A 66 30.37 40.83 16.66
CA GLN A 66 29.06 40.59 16.07
C GLN A 66 29.26 40.22 14.60
N LYS A 67 29.40 38.91 14.33
CA LYS A 67 29.21 38.38 12.98
C LYS A 67 27.77 38.64 12.59
N GLY A 68 27.58 39.62 11.71
CA GLY A 68 26.31 39.87 11.05
C GLY A 68 25.74 38.57 10.49
N TYR A 69 24.48 38.32 10.81
CA TYR A 69 23.67 37.29 10.17
C TYR A 69 23.77 37.49 8.65
N ALA A 70 24.47 36.59 7.97
CA ALA A 70 24.39 36.50 6.53
C ALA A 70 22.92 36.23 6.19
N THR A 71 22.27 37.16 5.49
CA THR A 71 20.99 36.94 4.83
C THR A 71 21.13 35.68 3.97
N THR A 72 20.58 34.56 4.42
CA THR A 72 20.59 33.30 3.68
C THR A 72 19.89 33.54 2.35
N ALA A 73 20.61 33.37 1.25
CA ALA A 73 20.07 33.57 -0.08
C ALA A 73 18.81 32.70 -0.26
N ARG A 74 17.70 33.27 -0.74
CA ARG A 74 16.49 32.52 -1.06
C ARG A 74 16.73 31.60 -2.24
N ALA A 75 16.16 30.40 -2.21
CA ALA A 75 16.15 29.46 -3.33
C ALA A 75 15.53 30.09 -4.58
N ARG A 76 16.14 29.83 -5.74
CA ARG A 76 15.71 30.36 -7.05
C ARG A 76 15.64 29.29 -8.15
N GLY A 77 15.98 28.05 -7.83
CA GLY A 77 15.91 26.91 -8.74
C GLY A 77 14.61 26.12 -8.56
N GLN A 78 14.15 25.50 -9.64
CA GLN A 78 13.05 24.52 -9.61
C GLN A 78 13.61 23.12 -9.85
N HIS A 79 13.02 22.12 -9.19
CA HIS A 79 13.30 20.72 -9.46
C HIS A 79 12.66 20.27 -10.77
N SER A 80 13.22 19.22 -11.39
CA SER A 80 12.66 18.65 -12.62
C SER A 80 11.92 17.37 -12.30
N TYR A 81 10.63 17.29 -12.62
CA TYR A 81 9.80 16.11 -12.40
C TYR A 81 9.68 15.29 -13.68
N HIS A 82 10.08 14.03 -13.61
CA HIS A 82 10.14 13.13 -14.78
C HIS A 82 8.96 12.14 -14.80
N VAL A 83 8.64 11.65 -15.99
CA VAL A 83 7.54 10.70 -16.25
C VAL A 83 7.80 9.30 -15.71
N ASP A 84 9.04 9.02 -15.31
CA ASP A 84 9.47 7.80 -14.65
C ASP A 84 9.20 7.81 -13.13
N GLY A 85 8.61 8.90 -12.62
CA GLY A 85 8.29 9.04 -11.20
C GLY A 85 9.42 9.59 -10.35
N LEU A 86 10.55 9.98 -10.93
CA LEU A 86 11.66 10.60 -10.21
C LEU A 86 11.68 12.12 -10.35
N VAL A 87 12.07 12.80 -9.26
CA VAL A 87 12.35 14.23 -9.26
C VAL A 87 13.86 14.42 -9.21
N HIS A 88 14.42 15.12 -10.20
CA HIS A 88 15.83 15.48 -10.25
C HIS A 88 16.06 16.76 -9.45
N VAL A 89 16.96 16.68 -8.48
CA VAL A 89 17.22 17.78 -7.56
C VAL A 89 18.01 18.88 -8.25
N ASN A 90 17.48 20.10 -8.15
CA ASN A 90 18.22 21.31 -8.49
C ASN A 90 18.89 21.86 -7.23
N PRO A 91 20.23 21.91 -7.15
CA PRO A 91 20.96 22.42 -5.99
C PRO A 91 20.62 23.87 -5.60
N LYS A 92 20.04 24.66 -6.54
CA LYS A 92 19.62 26.05 -6.31
C LYS A 92 18.17 26.18 -5.84
N GLY A 93 17.41 25.08 -5.83
CA GLY A 93 16.04 25.00 -5.30
C GLY A 93 16.02 24.66 -3.81
N PRO A 94 14.85 24.72 -3.16
CA PRO A 94 14.68 24.28 -1.78
C PRO A 94 14.94 22.77 -1.65
N HIS A 95 14.88 22.22 -0.42
CA HIS A 95 14.94 20.77 -0.29
C HIS A 95 13.68 20.14 -0.93
N PRO A 96 13.79 19.14 -1.82
CA PRO A 96 12.66 18.62 -2.60
C PRO A 96 11.56 17.99 -1.74
N ILE A 97 11.89 17.46 -0.56
CA ILE A 97 10.90 16.83 0.34
C ILE A 97 9.80 17.81 0.76
N PHE A 98 10.10 19.11 0.94
CA PHE A 98 9.05 20.09 1.24
C PHE A 98 8.00 20.18 0.13
N GLU A 99 8.44 20.26 -1.14
CA GLU A 99 7.54 20.31 -2.29
C GLU A 99 6.81 18.97 -2.48
N LEU A 100 7.50 17.84 -2.28
CA LEU A 100 6.90 16.50 -2.39
C LEU A 100 5.76 16.31 -1.38
N MET A 101 5.96 16.72 -0.12
CA MET A 101 4.93 16.68 0.92
C MET A 101 3.76 17.61 0.59
N ASP A 102 4.01 18.87 0.25
CA ASP A 102 2.95 19.84 -0.10
C ASP A 102 2.11 19.37 -1.29
N ARG A 103 2.75 18.86 -2.35
CA ARG A 103 2.05 18.32 -3.52
C ARG A 103 1.24 17.08 -3.19
N ALA A 104 1.79 16.17 -2.39
CA ALA A 104 1.10 14.95 -2.01
C ALA A 104 -0.11 15.23 -1.11
N GLU A 105 0.01 16.16 -0.16
CA GLU A 105 -1.10 16.60 0.70
C GLU A 105 -2.22 17.27 -0.11
N LYS A 106 -1.87 18.16 -1.05
CA LYS A 106 -2.85 18.77 -1.97
C LYS A 106 -3.56 17.72 -2.81
N ALA A 107 -2.82 16.76 -3.38
CA ALA A 107 -3.40 15.69 -4.18
C ALA A 107 -4.31 14.76 -3.34
N TRP A 108 -3.91 14.44 -2.11
CA TRP A 108 -4.70 13.64 -1.18
C TRP A 108 -5.99 14.34 -0.76
N ASN A 109 -5.92 15.62 -0.37
CA ASN A 109 -7.10 16.39 0.00
C ASN A 109 -8.07 16.57 -1.17
N GLU A 110 -7.56 16.79 -2.38
CA GLU A 110 -8.38 16.87 -3.59
C GLU A 110 -9.05 15.53 -3.91
N LYS A 111 -8.36 14.41 -3.69
CA LYS A 111 -8.92 13.06 -3.83
C LYS A 111 -10.08 12.85 -2.84
N LEU A 112 -9.88 13.19 -1.56
CA LEU A 112 -10.94 13.09 -0.55
C LEU A 112 -12.16 13.95 -0.91
N ARG A 113 -11.94 15.16 -1.42
CA ARG A 113 -13.01 16.09 -1.81
C ARG A 113 -13.84 15.60 -3.01
N LYS A 114 -13.22 14.85 -3.93
CA LYS A 114 -13.85 14.32 -5.14
C LYS A 114 -14.58 12.99 -4.94
N ALA A 115 -14.38 12.33 -3.82
CA ALA A 115 -14.95 11.02 -3.56
C ALA A 115 -16.48 11.08 -3.60
N SER A 116 -17.09 10.14 -4.31
CA SER A 116 -18.54 10.02 -4.44
C SER A 116 -19.19 9.82 -3.07
N SER A 117 -20.30 10.52 -2.86
CA SER A 117 -21.09 10.48 -1.62
C SER A 117 -22.42 9.75 -1.78
N SER A 118 -22.81 9.46 -3.03
CA SER A 118 -24.04 8.76 -3.40
C SER A 118 -23.81 7.73 -4.49
N LEU A 119 -24.77 6.82 -4.66
CA LEU A 119 -24.73 5.81 -5.73
C LEU A 119 -24.69 6.46 -7.12
N ASP A 120 -25.50 7.49 -7.37
CA ASP A 120 -25.57 8.11 -8.69
C ASP A 120 -24.25 8.81 -9.06
N GLU A 121 -23.62 9.47 -8.08
CA GLU A 121 -22.26 10.03 -8.24
C GLU A 121 -21.26 8.92 -8.57
N ALA A 122 -21.27 7.81 -7.83
CA ALA A 122 -20.33 6.72 -8.04
C ALA A 122 -20.55 5.97 -9.37
N ILE A 123 -21.80 5.83 -9.84
CA ILE A 123 -22.09 5.28 -11.17
C ILE A 123 -21.54 6.20 -12.26
N ASN A 124 -21.77 7.50 -12.13
CA ASN A 124 -21.28 8.49 -13.08
C ASN A 124 -19.76 8.55 -13.09
N GLU A 125 -19.13 8.50 -11.92
CA GLU A 125 -17.68 8.45 -11.77
C GLU A 125 -17.11 7.16 -12.36
N TYR A 126 -17.75 6.00 -12.12
CA TYR A 126 -17.39 4.73 -12.73
C TYR A 126 -17.43 4.80 -14.27
N ARG A 127 -18.52 5.33 -14.83
CA ARG A 127 -18.67 5.52 -16.28
C ARG A 127 -17.60 6.46 -16.83
N ARG A 128 -17.30 7.56 -16.13
CA ARG A 128 -16.27 8.53 -16.50
C ARG A 128 -14.88 7.89 -16.52
N ARG A 129 -14.55 7.07 -15.52
CA ARG A 129 -13.24 6.41 -15.38
C ARG A 129 -13.05 5.29 -16.40
N TYR A 130 -14.00 4.36 -16.45
CA TYR A 130 -13.82 3.08 -17.12
C TYR A 130 -14.60 2.93 -18.42
N ARG A 131 -15.35 3.97 -18.82
CA ARG A 131 -16.11 4.02 -20.09
C ARG A 131 -17.09 2.84 -20.26
N ARG A 132 -17.57 2.29 -19.15
CA ARG A 132 -18.49 1.16 -19.08
C ARG A 132 -19.50 1.38 -17.96
N ASN A 133 -20.64 0.69 -18.01
CA ASN A 133 -21.54 0.60 -16.87
C ASN A 133 -20.92 -0.28 -15.77
N PRO A 134 -21.24 -0.06 -14.48
CA PRO A 134 -20.77 -0.93 -13.41
C PRO A 134 -21.38 -2.35 -13.51
N PRO A 135 -20.80 -3.34 -12.81
CA PRO A 135 -21.33 -4.71 -12.80
C PRO A 135 -22.66 -4.79 -12.05
N LYS A 136 -23.49 -5.77 -12.40
CA LYS A 136 -24.74 -6.07 -11.68
C LYS A 136 -24.43 -6.36 -10.21
N GLY A 137 -25.23 -5.79 -9.31
CA GLY A 137 -24.97 -5.84 -7.87
C GLY A 137 -24.09 -4.71 -7.35
N PHE A 138 -23.62 -3.79 -8.21
CA PHE A 138 -22.88 -2.61 -7.75
C PHE A 138 -23.66 -1.76 -6.75
N ASP A 139 -24.98 -1.68 -6.92
CA ASP A 139 -25.93 -1.08 -5.97
C ASP A 139 -26.13 -1.94 -4.72
N LYS A 140 -26.07 -3.27 -4.85
CA LYS A 140 -26.15 -4.30 -3.78
C LYS A 140 -24.89 -4.44 -2.94
N TRP A 141 -23.88 -3.63 -3.22
CA TRP A 141 -22.98 -3.13 -2.17
C TRP A 141 -23.78 -2.47 -1.01
N TYR A 142 -25.10 -2.37 -1.16
CA TYR A 142 -26.15 -2.24 -0.16
C TYR A 142 -26.96 -3.54 0.02
N VAL A 143 -26.81 -4.25 1.13
CA VAL A 143 -27.97 -4.92 1.75
C VAL A 143 -27.82 -4.84 3.26
N LEU A 144 -28.76 -4.16 3.91
CA LEU A 144 -28.91 -4.15 5.35
C LEU A 144 -29.78 -5.34 5.74
N TYR A 145 -29.24 -6.32 6.45
CA TYR A 145 -30.08 -7.14 7.33
C TYR A 145 -30.46 -6.28 8.53
N VAL A 146 -31.64 -5.65 8.47
CA VAL A 146 -32.29 -5.17 9.70
C VAL A 146 -32.79 -6.41 10.44
N LEU A 147 -32.04 -6.85 11.44
CA LEU A 147 -32.55 -7.83 12.41
C LEU A 147 -33.64 -7.12 13.23
N HIS A 148 -34.90 -7.41 12.89
CA HIS A 148 -36.07 -6.99 13.65
C HIS A 148 -35.88 -7.36 15.13
N THR A 149 -35.65 -6.38 16.00
CA THR A 149 -36.17 -6.47 17.37
C THR A 149 -37.60 -5.97 17.31
N LEU A 150 -38.54 -6.91 17.29
CA LEU A 150 -39.96 -6.65 17.46
C LEU A 150 -40.17 -5.94 18.80
N VAL A 151 -40.45 -4.64 18.77
CA VAL A 151 -41.12 -3.95 19.88
C VAL A 151 -42.61 -3.94 19.55
N PRO A 152 -43.44 -4.75 20.24
CA PRO A 152 -44.87 -4.79 20.00
C PRO A 152 -45.54 -3.65 20.79
N SER A 153 -45.42 -2.41 20.31
CA SER A 153 -46.37 -1.37 20.71
C SER A 153 -46.29 -0.16 19.78
N ALA A 154 -47.46 0.23 19.27
CA ALA A 154 -47.75 1.36 18.38
C ALA A 154 -47.50 1.08 16.88
N GLY A 155 -48.61 0.83 16.17
CA GLY A 155 -48.67 0.57 14.75
C GLY A 155 -48.32 1.79 13.88
N CYS A 156 -47.02 2.06 13.74
CA CYS A 156 -46.49 2.89 12.69
C CYS A 156 -45.67 2.01 11.74
N TYR A 157 -46.24 1.67 10.58
CA TYR A 157 -45.48 1.10 9.47
C TYR A 157 -44.54 2.19 8.93
N HIS A 158 -43.28 2.21 9.38
CA HIS A 158 -42.23 2.88 8.62
C HIS A 158 -41.87 1.96 7.46
N TYR A 159 -42.27 2.34 6.25
CA TYR A 159 -41.63 1.82 5.04
C TYR A 159 -40.15 2.22 5.13
N LEU A 160 -39.29 1.25 5.40
CA LEU A 160 -37.85 1.40 5.23
C LEU A 160 -37.62 1.66 3.73
N MET A 161 -37.38 2.93 3.42
CA MET A 161 -36.93 3.35 2.11
C MET A 161 -35.59 2.66 1.87
N PHE A 162 -35.55 1.75 0.88
CA PHE A 162 -34.32 1.14 0.40
C PHE A 162 -33.40 2.26 -0.07
N THR A 163 -32.44 2.68 0.76
CA THR A 163 -31.32 3.44 0.24
C THR A 163 -30.45 2.47 -0.56
N ARG A 164 -29.65 2.95 -1.50
CA ARG A 164 -28.66 2.15 -2.23
C ARG A 164 -27.28 2.65 -1.72
N TRP A 165 -26.21 1.83 -1.68
CA TRP A 165 -24.90 2.06 -0.99
C TRP A 165 -24.64 1.73 0.54
N SER A 166 -25.18 0.68 1.19
CA SER A 166 -25.21 0.61 2.69
C SER A 166 -23.97 0.03 3.31
N TYR A 167 -23.29 -0.94 2.70
CA TYR A 167 -22.08 -1.48 3.32
C TYR A 167 -21.04 -0.37 3.48
N VAL A 168 -20.82 0.39 2.41
CA VAL A 168 -19.91 1.53 2.40
C VAL A 168 -20.34 2.60 3.40
N GLN A 169 -21.62 2.97 3.44
CA GLN A 169 -22.10 3.99 4.39
C GLN A 169 -22.06 3.51 5.85
N SER A 170 -22.54 2.29 6.13
CA SER A 170 -22.62 1.72 7.48
C SER A 170 -21.26 1.40 8.08
N HIS A 171 -20.28 1.08 7.25
CA HIS A 171 -18.91 0.78 7.68
C HIS A 171 -17.93 1.93 7.40
N ASP A 172 -18.40 3.12 6.97
CA ASP A 172 -17.56 4.27 6.62
C ASP A 172 -16.41 3.87 5.66
N VAL A 173 -16.70 3.11 4.59
CA VAL A 173 -15.68 2.77 3.58
C VAL A 173 -15.35 4.01 2.78
N ARG A 174 -14.13 4.52 2.96
CA ARG A 174 -13.70 5.77 2.33
C ARG A 174 -13.10 5.52 0.95
N LEU A 175 -13.20 6.53 0.09
CA LEU A 175 -12.75 6.51 -1.30
C LEU A 175 -13.44 5.39 -2.13
N PRO A 176 -14.78 5.40 -2.22
CA PRO A 176 -15.55 4.39 -2.94
C PRO A 176 -15.22 4.25 -4.44
N ASP A 177 -14.59 5.26 -5.04
CA ASP A 177 -14.26 5.28 -6.47
C ASP A 177 -12.85 4.75 -6.76
N GLU A 178 -11.98 4.65 -5.75
CA GLU A 178 -10.54 4.42 -5.93
C GLU A 178 -10.21 2.91 -5.96
N TYR A 179 -10.70 2.24 -7.00
CA TYR A 179 -10.48 0.80 -7.29
C TYR A 179 -9.84 0.59 -8.67
N ASP A 180 -9.11 1.58 -9.18
CA ASP A 180 -8.51 1.58 -10.52
C ASP A 180 -7.58 0.38 -10.74
N GLN A 181 -6.93 -0.14 -9.70
CA GLN A 181 -6.12 -1.33 -9.77
C GLN A 181 -6.89 -2.58 -10.22
N ILE A 182 -8.14 -2.76 -9.76
CA ILE A 182 -9.00 -3.87 -10.20
C ILE A 182 -9.24 -3.75 -11.70
N TYR A 183 -9.57 -2.54 -12.16
CA TYR A 183 -9.78 -2.27 -13.58
C TYR A 183 -8.51 -2.56 -14.38
N HIS A 184 -7.36 -2.03 -13.99
CA HIS A 184 -6.10 -2.24 -14.72
C HIS A 184 -5.67 -3.72 -14.79
N ASP A 185 -5.92 -4.49 -13.73
CA ASP A 185 -5.61 -5.92 -13.72
C ASP A 185 -6.57 -6.72 -14.63
N LEU A 186 -7.85 -6.33 -14.71
CA LEU A 186 -8.87 -7.05 -15.49
C LEU A 186 -9.01 -6.58 -16.94
N GLU A 187 -8.62 -5.35 -17.26
CA GLU A 187 -8.90 -4.70 -18.54
C GLU A 187 -8.37 -5.47 -19.76
N PRO A 188 -7.14 -6.02 -19.76
CA PRO A 188 -6.68 -6.80 -20.92
C PRO A 188 -7.53 -8.05 -21.19
N PHE A 189 -8.09 -8.68 -20.15
CA PHE A 189 -8.92 -9.87 -20.31
C PHE A 189 -10.26 -9.57 -21.00
N TRP A 190 -10.73 -8.32 -20.97
CA TRP A 190 -11.92 -7.93 -21.72
C TRP A 190 -11.75 -8.06 -23.23
N GLY A 191 -10.52 -8.02 -23.75
CA GLY A 191 -10.21 -8.27 -25.15
C GLY A 191 -10.20 -9.74 -25.55
N LEU A 192 -10.34 -10.67 -24.60
CA LEU A 192 -10.47 -12.11 -24.88
C LEU A 192 -11.95 -12.51 -24.98
N GLU A 193 -12.25 -13.45 -25.87
CA GLU A 193 -13.57 -14.06 -25.96
C GLU A 193 -13.92 -14.79 -24.64
N PRO A 194 -15.14 -14.61 -24.08
CA PRO A 194 -15.53 -15.26 -22.84
C PRO A 194 -15.42 -16.79 -22.86
N SER A 195 -15.75 -17.43 -23.98
CA SER A 195 -15.61 -18.88 -24.17
C SER A 195 -14.16 -19.33 -23.97
N TYR A 196 -13.22 -18.61 -24.58
CA TYR A 196 -11.79 -18.86 -24.46
C TYR A 196 -11.25 -18.58 -23.05
N LEU A 197 -11.76 -17.55 -22.34
CA LEU A 197 -11.42 -17.35 -20.93
C LEU A 197 -11.82 -18.53 -20.05
N LEU A 198 -12.99 -19.13 -20.29
CA LEU A 198 -13.46 -20.32 -19.57
C LEU A 198 -12.60 -21.54 -19.88
N GLU A 199 -12.16 -21.70 -21.13
CA GLU A 199 -11.19 -22.75 -21.52
C GLU A 199 -9.86 -22.58 -20.77
N LEU A 200 -9.30 -21.35 -20.76
CA LEU A 200 -8.06 -21.04 -20.06
C LEU A 200 -8.17 -21.30 -18.56
N GLN A 201 -9.31 -20.95 -17.96
CA GLN A 201 -9.59 -21.28 -16.56
C GLN A 201 -9.58 -22.79 -16.32
N ALA A 202 -10.31 -23.56 -17.12
CA ALA A 202 -10.39 -25.01 -16.97
C ALA A 202 -9.03 -25.70 -17.12
N GLU A 203 -8.20 -25.24 -18.08
CA GLU A 203 -6.82 -25.69 -18.22
C GLU A 203 -5.97 -25.31 -17.00
N ARG A 204 -6.11 -24.08 -16.52
CA ARG A 204 -5.27 -23.57 -15.42
C ARG A 204 -5.51 -24.28 -14.11
N GLU A 205 -6.72 -24.74 -13.87
CA GLU A 205 -7.09 -25.51 -12.67
C GLU A 205 -6.40 -26.86 -12.55
N LEU A 206 -5.90 -27.39 -13.68
CA LEU A 206 -5.12 -28.62 -13.73
C LEU A 206 -3.62 -28.37 -13.58
N LYS A 207 -3.20 -27.10 -13.58
CA LYS A 207 -1.80 -26.73 -13.43
C LYS A 207 -1.35 -27.03 -11.99
N GLU A 208 -0.20 -27.68 -11.88
CA GLU A 208 0.48 -27.91 -10.61
C GLU A 208 0.65 -26.62 -9.80
N ASP A 209 0.47 -26.74 -8.49
CA ASP A 209 0.50 -25.65 -7.53
C ASP A 209 -0.55 -24.58 -7.83
N THR A 210 -1.81 -25.02 -7.97
CA THR A 210 -2.99 -24.15 -8.04
C THR A 210 -4.15 -24.64 -7.16
N TYR A 211 -5.00 -23.72 -6.74
CA TYR A 211 -6.29 -24.00 -6.12
C TYR A 211 -7.37 -23.06 -6.65
N THR A 212 -8.63 -23.49 -6.58
CA THR A 212 -9.76 -22.74 -7.12
C THR A 212 -10.83 -22.54 -6.06
N ILE A 213 -11.19 -21.30 -5.80
CA ILE A 213 -12.30 -20.91 -4.93
C ILE A 213 -13.49 -20.56 -5.81
N GLY A 214 -14.68 -20.97 -5.40
CA GLY A 214 -15.93 -20.58 -6.06
C GLY A 214 -17.16 -21.11 -5.33
N LYS A 215 -18.34 -20.87 -5.88
CA LYS A 215 -19.59 -21.40 -5.30
C LYS A 215 -19.81 -22.88 -5.67
N ASN A 216 -20.09 -23.70 -4.67
CA ASN A 216 -20.44 -25.10 -4.82
C ASN A 216 -21.93 -25.28 -5.18
N ALA A 217 -22.39 -26.52 -5.37
CA ALA A 217 -23.77 -26.82 -5.75
C ALA A 217 -24.83 -26.36 -4.73
N SER A 218 -24.45 -26.08 -3.48
CA SER A 218 -25.32 -25.51 -2.45
C SER A 218 -25.31 -23.98 -2.40
N GLY A 219 -24.57 -23.33 -3.30
CA GLY A 219 -24.40 -21.87 -3.34
C GLY A 219 -23.38 -21.31 -2.34
N GLN A 220 -22.67 -22.17 -1.62
CA GLN A 220 -21.64 -21.78 -0.64
C GLN A 220 -20.27 -21.71 -1.31
N ILE A 221 -19.46 -20.72 -0.93
CA ILE A 221 -18.06 -20.57 -1.35
C ILE A 221 -17.23 -21.70 -0.74
N ASP A 222 -16.47 -22.39 -1.56
CA ASP A 222 -15.63 -23.50 -1.14
C ASP A 222 -14.40 -23.61 -2.05
N ILE A 223 -13.44 -24.45 -1.66
CA ILE A 223 -12.35 -24.88 -2.52
C ILE A 223 -12.92 -25.94 -3.47
N LEU A 224 -13.11 -25.55 -4.74
CA LEU A 224 -13.71 -26.41 -5.76
C LEU A 224 -12.70 -27.36 -6.40
N LYS A 225 -11.41 -26.99 -6.42
CA LYS A 225 -10.35 -27.77 -7.05
C LYS A 225 -8.99 -27.44 -6.42
N THR A 226 -8.13 -28.43 -6.33
CA THR A 226 -6.70 -28.27 -6.01
C THR A 226 -5.86 -29.18 -6.88
N SER A 227 -4.67 -28.72 -7.26
CA SER A 227 -3.72 -29.45 -8.08
C SER A 227 -2.34 -29.43 -7.43
N PHE A 228 -2.22 -30.10 -6.29
CA PHE A 228 -1.00 -30.19 -5.49
C PHE A 228 -0.42 -31.59 -5.48
N HIS A 229 0.90 -31.68 -5.24
CA HIS A 229 1.54 -32.94 -4.85
C HIS A 229 1.09 -33.40 -3.46
N GLU A 230 1.17 -34.72 -3.23
CA GLU A 230 0.78 -35.34 -1.97
C GLU A 230 1.52 -34.72 -0.77
N GLY A 231 0.80 -34.43 0.31
CA GLY A 231 1.35 -33.88 1.55
C GLY A 231 1.58 -32.36 1.58
N ARG A 232 1.34 -31.62 0.49
CA ARG A 232 1.50 -30.14 0.45
C ARG A 232 0.21 -29.35 0.67
N TYR A 233 -0.94 -30.02 0.70
CA TYR A 233 -2.27 -29.38 0.70
C TYR A 233 -2.43 -28.33 1.81
N ASP A 234 -2.30 -28.73 3.08
CA ASP A 234 -2.60 -27.87 4.24
C ASP A 234 -1.77 -26.57 4.26
N GLN A 235 -0.52 -26.64 3.80
CA GLN A 235 0.38 -25.47 3.75
C GLN A 235 0.00 -24.50 2.63
N LEU A 236 -0.45 -25.01 1.48
CA LEU A 236 -0.70 -24.21 0.29
C LEU A 236 -2.10 -23.60 0.24
N ILE A 237 -3.05 -24.08 1.05
CA ILE A 237 -4.43 -23.55 1.10
C ILE A 237 -4.69 -22.57 2.25
N VAL A 238 -3.68 -22.20 3.05
CA VAL A 238 -3.86 -21.26 4.17
C VAL A 238 -4.47 -19.93 3.70
N ASN A 239 -3.96 -19.38 2.60
CA ASN A 239 -4.51 -18.16 2.01
C ASN A 239 -5.94 -18.37 1.51
N ALA A 240 -6.26 -19.54 0.96
CA ALA A 240 -7.61 -19.86 0.53
C ALA A 240 -8.60 -19.79 1.70
N ASN A 241 -8.24 -20.39 2.85
CA ASN A 241 -9.07 -20.35 4.06
C ASN A 241 -9.27 -18.92 4.58
N ASN A 242 -8.22 -18.10 4.56
CA ASN A 242 -8.31 -16.69 4.97
C ASN A 242 -9.23 -15.88 4.05
N ILE A 243 -9.12 -16.07 2.73
CA ILE A 243 -9.98 -15.42 1.74
C ILE A 243 -11.44 -15.87 1.95
N MET A 244 -11.69 -17.18 2.04
CA MET A 244 -13.04 -17.70 2.26
C MET A 244 -13.66 -17.14 3.54
N SER A 245 -12.92 -17.07 4.64
CA SER A 245 -13.36 -16.48 5.91
C SER A 245 -13.81 -15.02 5.77
N ILE A 246 -13.14 -14.24 4.93
CA ILE A 246 -13.52 -12.86 4.61
C ILE A 246 -14.79 -12.83 3.74
N LEU A 247 -14.87 -13.70 2.74
CA LEU A 247 -15.98 -13.74 1.78
C LEU A 247 -17.28 -14.27 2.38
N ARG A 248 -17.25 -15.06 3.46
CA ARG A 248 -18.46 -15.61 4.11
C ARG A 248 -19.50 -14.53 4.43
N ASP A 249 -19.06 -13.35 4.85
CA ASP A 249 -19.96 -12.25 5.24
C ASP A 249 -20.80 -11.73 4.06
N ILE A 250 -20.27 -11.83 2.84
CA ILE A 250 -20.86 -11.29 1.61
C ILE A 250 -21.23 -12.37 0.58
N GLU A 251 -21.10 -13.65 0.94
CA GLU A 251 -21.30 -14.79 0.05
C GLU A 251 -22.67 -14.76 -0.66
N HIS A 252 -23.71 -14.38 0.07
CA HIS A 252 -25.09 -14.28 -0.44
C HIS A 252 -25.27 -13.15 -1.45
N LEU A 253 -24.36 -12.16 -1.48
CA LEU A 253 -24.40 -11.02 -2.40
C LEU A 253 -23.56 -11.24 -3.66
N LEU A 254 -22.60 -12.18 -3.61
CA LEU A 254 -21.72 -12.45 -4.73
C LEU A 254 -22.43 -13.30 -5.79
N PRO A 255 -22.23 -13.04 -7.09
CA PRO A 255 -22.63 -13.96 -8.15
C PRO A 255 -21.82 -15.26 -8.07
N ASP A 256 -22.21 -16.25 -8.87
CA ASP A 256 -21.37 -17.44 -9.07
C ASP A 256 -20.05 -17.02 -9.74
N PHE A 257 -18.95 -17.48 -9.16
CA PHE A 257 -17.62 -17.28 -9.69
C PHE A 257 -16.79 -18.54 -9.47
N ARG A 258 -15.73 -18.66 -10.26
CA ARG A 258 -14.70 -19.69 -10.15
C ARG A 258 -13.37 -18.98 -10.37
N ALA A 259 -12.53 -18.92 -9.36
CA ALA A 259 -11.29 -18.13 -9.37
C ALA A 259 -10.11 -19.02 -9.00
N THR A 260 -9.13 -19.11 -9.88
CA THR A 260 -7.95 -19.98 -9.72
C THR A 260 -6.77 -19.16 -9.24
N PHE A 261 -6.08 -19.63 -8.21
CA PHE A 261 -5.04 -18.93 -7.50
C PHE A 261 -3.73 -19.71 -7.54
N THR A 262 -2.61 -18.99 -7.63
CA THR A 262 -1.32 -19.54 -7.23
C THR A 262 -1.14 -19.41 -5.71
N PRO A 263 -0.61 -20.45 -5.02
CA PRO A 263 -0.35 -20.40 -3.58
C PRO A 263 0.98 -19.73 -3.24
N HIS A 264 1.80 -19.37 -4.24
CA HIS A 264 3.14 -18.83 -4.05
C HIS A 264 3.14 -17.32 -3.78
N ASP A 265 4.16 -16.85 -3.07
CA ASP A 265 4.32 -15.43 -2.74
C ASP A 265 4.54 -14.56 -3.99
N SER A 266 5.35 -15.06 -4.92
CA SER A 266 5.78 -14.32 -6.11
C SER A 266 4.81 -14.53 -7.28
N PRO A 267 4.57 -13.51 -8.12
CA PRO A 267 3.84 -13.67 -9.37
C PRO A 267 4.66 -14.52 -10.37
N ASN A 268 3.96 -15.13 -11.33
CA ASN A 268 4.52 -16.14 -12.23
C ASN A 268 4.06 -15.99 -13.70
N LEU A 269 3.09 -15.13 -14.00
CA LEU A 269 2.52 -14.99 -15.34
C LEU A 269 2.99 -13.72 -16.04
N VAL A 270 3.83 -13.86 -17.07
CA VAL A 270 4.34 -12.75 -17.91
C VAL A 270 3.78 -12.91 -19.33
N THR A 271 3.37 -11.81 -19.95
CA THR A 271 2.93 -11.80 -21.36
C THR A 271 3.74 -10.80 -22.17
N ASP A 272 3.97 -11.11 -23.44
CA ASP A 272 4.62 -10.20 -24.38
C ASP A 272 3.79 -8.92 -24.54
N HIS A 273 4.48 -7.78 -24.65
CA HIS A 273 3.86 -6.47 -24.76
C HIS A 273 2.89 -6.37 -25.94
N VAL A 274 3.21 -6.97 -27.09
CA VAL A 274 2.38 -6.91 -28.29
C VAL A 274 1.05 -7.62 -28.05
N ILE A 275 1.08 -8.79 -27.40
CA ILE A 275 -0.13 -9.54 -27.03
C ILE A 275 -0.98 -8.70 -26.07
N LYS A 276 -0.41 -8.20 -24.97
CA LYS A 276 -1.15 -7.37 -23.99
C LYS A 276 -1.73 -6.11 -24.63
N SER A 277 -0.99 -5.44 -25.51
CA SER A 277 -1.44 -4.23 -26.21
C SER A 277 -2.59 -4.52 -27.17
N THR A 278 -2.51 -5.62 -27.92
CA THR A 278 -3.57 -6.05 -28.85
C THR A 278 -4.86 -6.36 -28.07
N LEU A 279 -4.75 -6.98 -26.90
CA LEU A 279 -5.88 -7.24 -26.01
C LEU A 279 -6.50 -5.97 -25.42
N LEU A 280 -5.67 -4.99 -25.04
CA LEU A 280 -6.14 -3.67 -24.60
C LEU A 280 -6.87 -2.92 -25.73
N GLU A 281 -6.37 -3.00 -26.96
CA GLU A 281 -7.02 -2.42 -28.14
C GLU A 281 -8.39 -3.07 -28.40
N ALA A 282 -8.44 -4.41 -28.38
CA ALA A 282 -9.69 -5.16 -28.51
C ALA A 282 -10.70 -4.76 -27.43
N SER A 283 -10.26 -4.70 -26.17
CA SER A 283 -11.10 -4.24 -25.06
C SER A 283 -11.66 -2.83 -25.29
N SER A 284 -10.80 -1.89 -25.71
CA SER A 284 -11.18 -0.48 -25.92
C SER A 284 -12.18 -0.27 -27.05
N THR A 285 -12.17 -1.16 -28.04
CA THR A 285 -13.09 -1.15 -29.20
C THR A 285 -14.33 -2.01 -28.98
N GLY A 286 -14.42 -2.71 -27.84
CA GLY A 286 -15.52 -3.65 -27.56
C GLY A 286 -15.50 -4.91 -28.42
N SER A 287 -14.33 -5.28 -28.96
CA SER A 287 -14.11 -6.49 -29.74
C SER A 287 -13.41 -7.58 -28.91
N TYR A 288 -13.43 -8.82 -29.42
CA TYR A 288 -12.85 -9.98 -28.75
C TYR A 288 -11.94 -10.76 -29.68
N LEU A 289 -10.90 -11.36 -29.10
CA LEU A 289 -9.95 -12.22 -29.77
C LEU A 289 -10.01 -13.64 -29.19
N ASN A 290 -9.99 -14.60 -30.09
CA ASN A 290 -9.74 -16.01 -29.78
C ASN A 290 -8.25 -16.35 -29.85
N LYS A 291 -7.93 -17.56 -29.39
CA LYS A 291 -6.58 -18.14 -29.41
C LYS A 291 -5.82 -17.93 -30.73
N ASP A 292 -6.46 -18.22 -31.86
CA ASP A 292 -5.81 -18.19 -33.18
C ASP A 292 -5.62 -16.78 -33.75
N GLN A 293 -6.20 -15.77 -33.10
CA GLN A 293 -6.12 -14.36 -33.52
C GLN A 293 -5.07 -13.58 -32.74
N LEU A 294 -4.48 -14.19 -31.70
CA LEU A 294 -3.44 -13.55 -30.90
C LEU A 294 -2.13 -13.48 -31.68
N PRO A 295 -1.40 -12.36 -31.59
CA PRO A 295 -0.12 -12.23 -32.25
C PRO A 295 0.92 -13.18 -31.64
N PRO A 296 1.96 -13.57 -32.40
CA PRO A 296 3.03 -14.40 -31.86
C PRO A 296 3.85 -13.65 -30.80
N ILE A 297 4.60 -14.41 -30.02
CA ILE A 297 5.60 -13.85 -29.10
C ILE A 297 6.76 -13.27 -29.93
N HIS A 298 7.10 -12.00 -29.69
CA HIS A 298 8.15 -11.31 -30.45
C HIS A 298 9.50 -11.32 -29.73
N ARG A 299 9.51 -11.45 -28.40
CA ARG A 299 10.73 -11.44 -27.59
C ARG A 299 10.59 -12.37 -26.38
N LEU A 300 11.72 -12.85 -25.88
CA LEU A 300 11.80 -13.67 -24.65
C LEU A 300 12.28 -12.83 -23.45
N GLY A 301 12.07 -13.37 -22.25
CA GLY A 301 12.55 -12.76 -21.01
C GLY A 301 11.69 -11.59 -20.54
N TRP A 302 12.10 -10.97 -19.44
CA TRP A 302 11.35 -9.90 -18.77
C TRP A 302 11.04 -8.71 -19.68
N ARG A 303 11.99 -8.36 -20.55
CA ARG A 303 11.89 -7.24 -21.49
C ARG A 303 10.85 -7.46 -22.59
N SER A 304 10.33 -8.67 -22.75
CA SER A 304 9.22 -8.94 -23.68
C SER A 304 7.95 -8.19 -23.28
N ALA A 305 7.69 -8.03 -21.98
CA ALA A 305 6.51 -7.36 -21.44
C ALA A 305 6.58 -5.81 -21.54
N CYS A 306 7.74 -5.26 -21.88
CA CYS A 306 7.94 -3.81 -21.96
C CYS A 306 7.63 -3.23 -23.34
N HIS A 307 7.07 -2.01 -23.34
CA HIS A 307 6.82 -1.23 -24.56
C HIS A 307 8.12 -1.06 -25.37
N PRO A 308 8.10 -1.20 -26.71
CA PRO A 308 9.29 -1.10 -27.57
C PRO A 308 10.16 0.15 -27.33
N ASP A 309 9.53 1.28 -27.00
CA ASP A 309 10.21 2.54 -26.70
C ASP A 309 10.68 2.73 -25.25
N SER A 310 10.38 1.78 -24.36
CA SER A 310 10.80 1.89 -22.96
C SER A 310 12.32 1.87 -22.80
N PRO A 311 12.87 2.52 -21.77
CA PRO A 311 14.29 2.43 -21.43
C PRO A 311 14.81 0.98 -21.36
N ALA A 312 14.04 0.06 -20.78
CA ALA A 312 14.38 -1.35 -20.71
C ALA A 312 14.57 -2.04 -22.07
N ARG A 313 13.96 -1.54 -23.16
CA ARG A 313 14.16 -2.10 -24.51
C ARG A 313 15.38 -1.54 -25.21
N ARG A 314 15.93 -0.42 -24.74
CA ARG A 314 17.03 0.34 -25.37
C ARG A 314 18.39 0.05 -24.76
N ILE A 315 18.43 -0.48 -23.55
CA ILE A 315 19.68 -0.83 -22.85
C ILE A 315 20.04 -2.29 -23.13
N ASP A 316 21.31 -2.53 -23.40
CA ASP A 316 21.87 -3.88 -23.38
C ASP A 316 22.30 -4.22 -21.96
N PHE A 317 21.88 -5.39 -21.46
CA PHE A 317 22.07 -5.76 -20.06
C PHE A 317 23.15 -6.81 -19.94
N ASP A 318 24.31 -6.37 -19.46
CA ASP A 318 25.31 -7.27 -18.90
C ASP A 318 25.01 -7.49 -17.42
N LEU A 319 24.20 -8.50 -17.07
CA LEU A 319 23.87 -8.81 -15.66
C LEU A 319 25.09 -9.09 -14.77
N ASP A 320 26.26 -9.31 -15.37
CA ASP A 320 27.54 -9.56 -14.69
C ASP A 320 28.46 -8.31 -14.70
N GLY A 321 28.04 -7.24 -15.39
CA GLY A 321 28.75 -5.97 -15.50
C GLY A 321 28.57 -5.07 -14.27
N PRO A 322 29.23 -3.89 -14.25
CA PRO A 322 29.01 -2.90 -13.20
C PRO A 322 27.63 -2.23 -13.37
N PRO A 323 26.94 -1.86 -12.27
CA PRO A 323 25.66 -1.17 -12.38
C PRO A 323 25.82 0.15 -13.13
N PRO A 324 24.77 0.63 -13.82
CA PRO A 324 24.83 1.88 -14.56
C PRO A 324 25.26 3.04 -13.64
N PRO A 325 26.01 4.02 -14.18
CA PRO A 325 26.55 5.12 -13.40
C PRO A 325 25.45 5.94 -12.72
N LYS A 326 25.74 6.44 -11.52
CA LYS A 326 24.78 7.21 -10.71
C LYS A 326 24.52 8.59 -11.30
N PHE A 327 23.24 8.93 -11.39
CA PHE A 327 22.72 10.22 -11.85
C PHE A 327 22.76 11.28 -10.73
N PRO A 328 22.46 12.56 -11.03
CA PRO A 328 22.14 13.57 -10.01
C PRO A 328 21.18 13.04 -8.94
N LYS A 329 21.22 13.64 -7.74
CA LYS A 329 20.32 13.27 -6.64
C LYS A 329 18.86 13.28 -7.10
N THR A 330 18.14 12.21 -6.80
CA THR A 330 16.72 12.02 -7.13
C THR A 330 15.92 11.62 -5.89
N PHE A 331 14.62 11.87 -5.94
CA PHE A 331 13.62 11.32 -5.01
C PHE A 331 12.42 10.82 -5.81
N ILE A 332 11.59 9.98 -5.20
CA ILE A 332 10.35 9.50 -5.81
C ILE A 332 9.25 10.55 -5.63
N HIS A 333 8.64 11.02 -6.72
CA HIS A 333 7.36 11.77 -6.66
C HIS A 333 6.15 10.92 -7.05
N ASN A 334 6.37 9.84 -7.81
CA ASN A 334 5.35 8.85 -8.14
C ASN A 334 5.89 7.43 -7.89
N HIS A 335 5.48 6.83 -6.77
CA HIS A 335 6.01 5.54 -6.33
C HIS A 335 5.64 4.41 -7.30
N ARG A 336 4.43 4.42 -7.87
CA ARG A 336 4.01 3.41 -8.86
C ARG A 336 4.92 3.41 -10.08
N GLN A 337 5.23 4.59 -10.64
CA GLN A 337 6.14 4.69 -11.79
C GLN A 337 7.56 4.23 -11.45
N SER A 338 8.03 4.47 -10.21
CA SER A 338 9.34 3.99 -9.77
C SER A 338 9.44 2.47 -9.58
N MET A 339 8.30 1.76 -9.50
CA MET A 339 8.24 0.30 -9.41
C MET A 339 8.37 -0.39 -10.78
N ASP A 340 8.14 0.34 -11.88
CA ASP A 340 8.10 -0.22 -13.22
C ASP A 340 9.52 -0.50 -13.76
N PRO A 341 9.93 -1.77 -13.92
CA PRO A 341 11.25 -2.12 -14.44
C PRO A 341 11.41 -1.79 -15.93
N CYS A 342 10.33 -1.50 -16.67
CA CYS A 342 10.41 -0.99 -18.03
C CYS A 342 10.94 0.46 -18.06
N LEU A 343 10.57 1.27 -17.06
CA LEU A 343 11.06 2.64 -16.86
C LEU A 343 12.40 2.66 -16.10
N HIS A 344 12.55 1.76 -15.12
CA HIS A 344 13.73 1.63 -14.25
C HIS A 344 14.47 0.30 -14.49
N PRO A 345 15.26 0.21 -15.57
CA PRO A 345 15.89 -1.04 -15.99
C PRO A 345 16.92 -1.60 -14.99
N ASN A 346 17.46 -0.78 -14.09
CA ASN A 346 18.31 -1.22 -12.99
C ASN A 346 17.60 -2.19 -12.03
N LEU A 347 16.26 -2.18 -11.96
CA LEU A 347 15.51 -3.12 -11.11
C LEU A 347 15.79 -4.58 -11.47
N PHE A 348 16.04 -4.90 -12.75
CA PHE A 348 16.41 -6.25 -13.19
C PHE A 348 17.69 -6.79 -12.51
N TRP A 349 18.55 -5.89 -12.02
CA TRP A 349 19.81 -6.23 -11.38
C TRP A 349 19.74 -6.19 -9.86
N LEU A 350 18.74 -5.51 -9.31
CA LEU A 350 18.75 -5.08 -7.91
C LEU A 350 17.66 -5.76 -7.08
N HIS A 351 16.76 -6.50 -7.72
CA HIS A 351 15.63 -7.13 -7.04
C HIS A 351 15.57 -8.63 -7.29
N GLY A 352 15.42 -9.41 -6.22
CA GLY A 352 15.41 -10.86 -6.25
C GLY A 352 14.38 -11.47 -7.20
N GLN A 353 13.18 -10.89 -7.29
CA GLN A 353 12.14 -11.26 -8.28
C GLN A 353 12.68 -11.41 -9.71
N PHE A 354 13.58 -10.51 -10.14
CA PHE A 354 14.12 -10.56 -11.49
C PHE A 354 15.43 -11.36 -11.55
N LEU A 355 16.29 -11.20 -10.55
CA LEU A 355 17.58 -11.90 -10.45
C LEU A 355 17.41 -13.43 -10.42
N SER A 356 16.35 -13.94 -9.78
CA SER A 356 16.05 -15.37 -9.72
C SER A 356 15.81 -16.01 -11.09
N HIS A 357 15.55 -15.23 -12.13
CA HIS A 357 15.22 -15.72 -13.47
C HIS A 357 16.19 -15.22 -14.55
N ASN A 358 17.35 -14.66 -14.19
CA ASN A 358 18.31 -14.09 -15.14
C ASN A 358 17.64 -13.08 -16.10
N LEU A 359 17.60 -13.39 -17.40
CA LEU A 359 16.95 -12.57 -18.43
C LEU A 359 15.42 -12.64 -18.39
N GLY A 360 14.85 -13.55 -17.60
CA GLY A 360 13.43 -13.75 -17.38
C GLY A 360 12.87 -15.01 -18.07
N PRO A 361 11.64 -15.39 -17.73
CA PRO A 361 10.97 -16.55 -18.31
C PRO A 361 10.57 -16.30 -19.78
N SER A 362 10.22 -17.38 -20.49
CA SER A 362 9.46 -17.25 -21.74
C SER A 362 8.07 -16.69 -21.43
N PRO A 363 7.61 -15.64 -22.12
CA PRO A 363 6.27 -15.11 -21.91
C PRO A 363 5.22 -16.11 -22.38
N TYR A 364 4.02 -16.02 -21.81
CA TYR A 364 2.87 -16.79 -22.24
C TYR A 364 2.32 -16.26 -23.58
N PRO A 365 1.82 -17.14 -24.46
CA PRO A 365 1.22 -16.75 -25.75
C PRO A 365 -0.19 -16.14 -25.61
N THR A 366 -0.69 -16.01 -24.38
CA THR A 366 -2.00 -15.43 -24.03
C THR A 366 -1.96 -14.93 -22.59
N MET A 367 -3.03 -14.27 -22.13
CA MET A 367 -3.19 -13.86 -20.73
C MET A 367 -4.14 -14.83 -20.03
N ILE A 368 -3.70 -15.41 -18.91
CA ILE A 368 -4.43 -16.44 -18.16
C ILE A 368 -5.02 -15.80 -16.89
N PRO A 369 -6.33 -15.94 -16.63
CA PRO A 369 -6.97 -15.39 -15.44
C PRO A 369 -6.60 -16.22 -14.19
N GLU A 370 -5.41 -15.98 -13.63
CA GLU A 370 -4.96 -16.54 -12.35
C GLU A 370 -4.72 -15.43 -11.33
N PHE A 371 -5.19 -15.63 -10.11
CA PHE A 371 -5.02 -14.71 -9.01
C PHE A 371 -3.71 -14.95 -8.26
N SER A 372 -3.04 -13.87 -7.84
CA SER A 372 -1.84 -13.93 -6.99
C SER A 372 -1.87 -12.84 -5.92
N SER A 373 -1.07 -13.08 -4.88
CA SER A 373 -1.04 -12.21 -3.70
C SER A 373 -0.25 -10.91 -3.92
N CYS A 374 0.67 -10.89 -4.89
CA CYS A 374 1.25 -9.67 -5.45
C CYS A 374 1.62 -9.84 -6.92
N ASN A 375 1.88 -8.71 -7.59
CA ASN A 375 2.34 -8.64 -8.97
C ASN A 375 3.29 -7.46 -9.15
N THR A 376 4.23 -7.57 -10.11
CA THR A 376 4.89 -6.40 -10.69
C THR A 376 4.15 -5.95 -11.96
N ASP A 377 4.50 -4.80 -12.53
CA ASP A 377 3.88 -4.30 -13.78
C ASP A 377 4.15 -5.19 -15.01
N LEU A 378 5.11 -6.13 -14.91
CA LEU A 378 5.38 -7.12 -15.96
C LEU A 378 4.44 -8.32 -15.93
N HIS A 379 3.77 -8.54 -14.81
CA HIS A 379 2.96 -9.73 -14.59
C HIS A 379 1.48 -9.44 -14.85
N HIS A 380 0.76 -10.45 -15.33
CA HIS A 380 -0.66 -10.35 -15.65
C HIS A 380 -1.57 -11.15 -14.72
N ASN A 381 -1.05 -11.68 -13.61
CA ASN A 381 -1.90 -12.24 -12.58
C ASN A 381 -2.98 -11.22 -12.14
N ILE A 382 -4.05 -11.66 -11.48
CA ILE A 382 -5.06 -10.77 -10.92
C ILE A 382 -4.73 -10.58 -9.43
N ARG A 383 -4.43 -9.35 -9.02
CA ARG A 383 -3.98 -9.09 -7.66
C ARG A 383 -5.13 -9.12 -6.67
N ILE A 384 -4.90 -9.73 -5.52
CA ILE A 384 -5.86 -9.75 -4.42
C ILE A 384 -5.42 -8.90 -3.22
N PRO A 385 -6.38 -8.46 -2.38
CA PRO A 385 -6.09 -8.10 -1.01
C PRO A 385 -5.57 -9.31 -0.24
N THR A 386 -4.31 -9.27 0.17
CA THR A 386 -3.74 -10.37 0.95
C THR A 386 -3.82 -10.05 2.44
N PRO A 387 -4.66 -10.75 3.23
CA PRO A 387 -4.82 -10.49 4.68
C PRO A 387 -3.66 -11.04 5.53
N TYR A 388 -2.52 -11.36 4.90
CA TYR A 388 -1.35 -11.88 5.58
C TYR A 388 -0.75 -10.82 6.51
N GLY A 389 -0.50 -11.19 7.77
CA GLY A 389 0.07 -10.28 8.76
C GLY A 389 -0.83 -9.08 9.12
N TRP A 390 -2.13 -9.18 8.83
CA TRP A 390 -3.08 -8.12 9.14
C TRP A 390 -3.28 -7.98 10.66
N VAL A 391 -3.35 -6.73 11.13
CA VAL A 391 -3.59 -6.37 12.53
C VAL A 391 -4.60 -5.22 12.58
N GLU A 392 -5.45 -5.22 13.61
CA GLU A 392 -6.38 -4.11 13.87
C GLU A 392 -5.62 -2.90 14.45
N ASP A 393 -4.75 -3.15 15.42
CA ASP A 393 -3.86 -2.17 16.04
C ASP A 393 -2.56 -2.85 16.50
N VAL A 394 -1.57 -2.05 16.91
CA VAL A 394 -0.31 -2.51 17.49
C VAL A 394 -0.27 -2.25 18.99
N THR A 395 0.28 -3.20 19.76
CA THR A 395 0.55 -3.03 21.19
C THR A 395 2.01 -2.63 21.41
N ASP A 396 2.32 -2.13 22.61
CA ASP A 396 3.69 -1.77 23.02
C ASP A 396 4.37 -0.76 22.07
N ASP A 397 3.60 0.21 21.60
CA ASP A 397 3.98 1.20 20.60
C ASP A 397 3.82 2.63 21.18
N PRO A 398 4.88 3.19 21.82
CA PRO A 398 4.81 4.52 22.41
C PRO A 398 4.46 5.61 21.39
N PRO A 399 3.87 6.73 21.80
CA PRO A 399 3.73 7.92 20.97
C PRO A 399 5.07 8.32 20.33
N PHE A 400 5.05 8.85 19.10
CA PHE A 400 6.28 9.18 18.35
C PHE A 400 7.34 9.95 19.16
N PRO A 401 7.00 11.00 19.96
CA PRO A 401 8.00 11.74 20.74
C PRO A 401 8.64 10.94 21.89
N GLU A 402 7.99 9.86 22.34
CA GLU A 402 8.45 9.01 23.45
C GLU A 402 9.28 7.81 22.95
N LYS A 403 9.39 7.62 21.64
CA LYS A 403 10.24 6.59 21.05
C LYS A 403 11.71 7.00 21.21
N GLU A 404 12.49 6.14 21.88
CA GLU A 404 13.85 6.47 22.32
C GLU A 404 14.93 6.22 21.25
N ASP A 405 14.71 5.29 20.32
CA ASP A 405 15.73 4.96 19.31
C ASP A 405 15.45 5.71 18.00
N GLU A 406 16.41 6.54 17.61
CA GLU A 406 16.33 7.39 16.42
C GLU A 406 17.06 6.78 15.22
N ARG A 407 17.58 5.55 15.34
CA ARG A 407 18.17 4.85 14.19
C ARG A 407 17.07 4.27 13.30
N LEU A 408 17.37 4.08 12.03
CA LEU A 408 16.49 3.38 11.11
C LEU A 408 16.50 1.88 11.40
N LEU A 409 15.35 1.34 11.81
CA LEU A 409 15.20 -0.07 12.13
C LEU A 409 14.87 -0.91 10.90
N TRP A 410 15.61 -2.01 10.76
CA TRP A 410 15.15 -3.18 10.01
C TRP A 410 15.63 -4.50 10.63
N ARG A 411 14.71 -5.45 10.76
CA ARG A 411 14.98 -6.85 11.15
C ARG A 411 14.18 -7.79 10.25
N GLY A 412 14.87 -8.69 9.57
CA GLY A 412 14.24 -9.68 8.69
C GLY A 412 15.17 -10.83 8.37
N THR A 413 14.63 -11.90 7.82
CA THR A 413 15.44 -13.00 7.25
C THR A 413 15.91 -12.62 5.84
N ASN A 414 16.88 -13.36 5.31
CA ASN A 414 17.44 -13.16 3.97
C ASN A 414 16.53 -13.66 2.83
N THR A 415 15.21 -13.63 3.01
CA THR A 415 14.28 -14.00 1.93
C THR A 415 14.30 -12.98 0.80
N GLY A 416 13.86 -13.38 -0.39
CA GLY A 416 13.76 -12.49 -1.56
C GLY A 416 14.33 -13.10 -2.82
N MET A 417 15.16 -14.13 -2.67
CA MET A 417 15.55 -15.06 -3.72
C MET A 417 16.25 -16.27 -3.09
N HIS A 418 16.41 -17.34 -3.85
CA HIS A 418 17.32 -18.44 -3.48
C HIS A 418 18.79 -18.02 -3.66
N HIS A 419 19.64 -18.35 -2.69
CA HIS A 419 21.06 -18.01 -2.66
C HIS A 419 21.90 -19.26 -2.92
N SER A 420 22.48 -19.33 -4.10
CA SER A 420 23.43 -20.36 -4.50
C SER A 420 24.71 -19.72 -5.03
N PRO A 421 25.82 -20.48 -5.16
CA PRO A 421 27.04 -20.01 -5.82
C PRO A 421 26.82 -19.63 -7.29
N SER A 422 25.75 -20.15 -7.91
CA SER A 422 25.36 -19.88 -9.30
C SER A 422 24.38 -18.70 -9.46
N SER A 423 23.87 -18.15 -8.35
CA SER A 423 22.90 -17.04 -8.37
C SER A 423 23.59 -15.71 -8.08
N ARG A 424 22.99 -14.60 -8.53
CA ARG A 424 23.49 -13.23 -8.32
C ARG A 424 22.97 -12.59 -7.03
N TRP A 425 22.83 -13.39 -5.97
CA TRP A 425 22.19 -12.97 -4.71
C TRP A 425 22.88 -11.79 -4.01
N HIS A 426 24.17 -11.54 -4.28
CA HIS A 426 24.87 -10.36 -3.79
C HIS A 426 24.23 -9.02 -4.18
N ASN A 427 23.39 -9.00 -5.22
CA ASN A 427 22.65 -7.83 -5.64
C ASN A 427 21.18 -7.86 -5.19
N ALA A 428 20.74 -8.87 -4.45
CA ALA A 428 19.39 -8.92 -3.89
C ALA A 428 19.13 -7.72 -2.97
N HIS A 429 17.88 -7.27 -2.93
CA HIS A 429 17.51 -6.04 -2.24
C HIS A 429 17.78 -6.09 -0.72
N ARG A 430 17.57 -7.24 -0.05
CA ARG A 430 17.85 -7.37 1.39
C ARG A 430 19.34 -7.48 1.71
N ASP A 431 20.09 -8.22 0.90
CA ASP A 431 21.54 -8.33 0.99
C ASP A 431 22.22 -6.97 0.79
N ARG A 432 21.80 -6.24 -0.26
CA ARG A 432 22.26 -4.87 -0.49
C ARG A 432 21.91 -3.96 0.68
N LEU A 433 20.71 -4.05 1.24
CA LEU A 433 20.31 -3.26 2.41
C LEU A 433 21.21 -3.53 3.61
N VAL A 434 21.34 -4.79 4.03
CA VAL A 434 22.14 -5.18 5.21
C VAL A 434 23.60 -4.82 5.00
N ARG A 435 24.18 -5.09 3.82
CA ARG A 435 25.55 -4.68 3.50
C ARG A 435 25.72 -3.17 3.55
N THR A 436 24.86 -2.42 2.88
CA THR A 436 24.99 -0.95 2.77
C THR A 436 24.86 -0.26 4.12
N ALA A 437 23.97 -0.75 4.99
CA ALA A 437 23.72 -0.20 6.31
C ALA A 437 24.80 -0.53 7.35
N ASN A 438 25.61 -1.57 7.12
CA ASN A 438 26.68 -2.00 8.04
C ASN A 438 28.10 -1.77 7.50
N GLU A 439 28.25 -1.39 6.22
CA GLU A 439 29.54 -1.06 5.63
C GLU A 439 30.20 0.12 6.38
N ILE A 440 31.48 0.00 6.71
CA ILE A 440 32.23 1.06 7.41
C ILE A 440 33.26 1.73 6.50
N ASN A 441 33.67 1.05 5.43
CA ASN A 441 34.68 1.55 4.50
C ASN A 441 34.06 2.47 3.46
N GLY A 442 34.77 3.53 3.10
CA GLY A 442 34.34 4.50 2.09
C GLY A 442 33.42 5.59 2.64
N THR A 443 32.71 6.24 1.73
CA THR A 443 31.92 7.44 2.00
C THR A 443 30.47 7.30 1.53
N LEU A 444 29.63 8.20 2.03
CA LEU A 444 28.26 8.43 1.61
C LEU A 444 28.10 9.90 1.27
N ASP A 445 27.37 10.14 0.19
CA ASP A 445 26.97 11.48 -0.22
C ASP A 445 25.48 11.64 0.05
N PHE A 446 25.09 12.73 0.71
CA PHE A 446 23.68 13.05 0.98
C PHE A 446 23.43 14.55 0.97
N LEU A 447 22.19 14.94 0.70
CA LEU A 447 21.73 16.32 0.83
C LEU A 447 21.49 16.63 2.30
N LEU A 448 21.99 17.79 2.76
CA LEU A 448 21.63 18.28 4.09
C LEU A 448 20.31 19.03 4.02
N PRO A 449 19.40 18.81 4.98
CA PRO A 449 18.24 19.66 5.12
C PRO A 449 18.66 21.06 5.59
N PRO A 450 17.93 22.12 5.19
CA PRO A 450 18.12 23.44 5.80
C PRO A 450 17.77 23.38 7.30
N LYS A 451 18.25 24.34 8.09
CA LYS A 451 17.79 24.43 9.49
C LYS A 451 16.29 24.78 9.53
N PRO A 452 15.52 24.30 10.53
CA PRO A 452 14.13 24.70 10.67
C PRO A 452 13.95 26.22 10.63
N GLY A 453 13.01 26.70 9.81
CA GLY A 453 12.77 28.12 9.56
C GLY A 453 13.60 28.72 8.41
N TYR A 454 14.44 27.91 7.76
CA TYR A 454 15.21 28.26 6.56
C TYR A 454 14.81 27.42 5.34
N ASP A 455 13.59 26.88 5.34
CA ASP A 455 13.04 25.93 4.38
C ASP A 455 13.13 26.45 2.92
N ASP A 456 13.08 27.78 2.76
CA ASP A 456 13.22 28.52 1.50
C ASP A 456 14.69 28.67 1.02
N SER A 457 15.66 28.07 1.70
CA SER A 457 17.08 28.14 1.34
C SER A 457 17.46 27.08 0.30
N PRO A 458 18.45 27.34 -0.57
CA PRO A 458 18.98 26.35 -1.50
C PRO A 458 19.47 25.10 -0.77
N VAL A 459 19.09 23.91 -1.27
CA VAL A 459 19.57 22.63 -0.75
C VAL A 459 21.08 22.44 -0.94
N GLY A 460 21.66 23.07 -1.96
CA GLY A 460 23.08 23.00 -2.25
C GLY A 460 23.52 21.66 -2.85
N GLY A 461 24.83 21.45 -2.88
CA GLY A 461 25.43 20.19 -3.33
C GLY A 461 25.42 19.13 -2.21
N PRO A 462 25.54 17.84 -2.57
CA PRO A 462 25.64 16.78 -1.59
C PRO A 462 26.90 16.93 -0.73
N GLN A 463 26.79 16.53 0.53
CA GLN A 463 27.89 16.45 1.47
C GLN A 463 28.38 15.02 1.63
N THR A 464 29.70 14.87 1.72
CA THR A 464 30.36 13.58 1.83
C THR A 464 30.78 13.31 3.26
N LEU A 465 30.30 12.22 3.87
CA LEU A 465 30.78 11.73 5.16
C LEU A 465 31.28 10.29 5.08
N ARG A 466 32.16 9.92 6.02
CA ARG A 466 32.63 8.54 6.17
C ARG A 466 31.52 7.65 6.68
N ARG A 467 31.35 6.48 6.05
CA ARG A 467 30.38 5.45 6.47
C ARG A 467 30.56 5.04 7.93
N ALA A 468 31.80 4.90 8.38
CA ALA A 468 32.14 4.61 9.78
C ALA A 468 31.57 5.62 10.81
N ARG A 469 31.20 6.85 10.40
CA ARG A 469 30.52 7.84 11.26
C ARG A 469 29.00 7.79 11.12
N VAL A 470 28.50 7.53 9.93
CA VAL A 470 27.06 7.59 9.61
C VAL A 470 26.36 6.30 10.03
N ASN A 471 26.85 5.15 9.56
CA ASN A 471 26.14 3.88 9.68
C ASN A 471 25.92 3.45 11.14
N PRO A 472 26.94 3.41 12.02
CA PRO A 472 26.72 3.05 13.42
C PRO A 472 25.80 4.00 14.18
N ALA A 473 25.75 5.27 13.79
CA ALA A 473 24.97 6.31 14.44
C ALA A 473 23.51 6.35 13.97
N MET A 474 23.22 5.92 12.73
CA MET A 474 21.93 6.13 12.08
C MET A 474 21.21 4.83 11.71
N MET A 475 21.88 3.69 11.64
CA MET A 475 21.31 2.44 11.14
C MET A 475 21.27 1.36 12.22
N ASP A 476 20.13 0.69 12.34
CA ASP A 476 20.04 -0.60 13.02
C ASP A 476 19.34 -1.62 12.12
N VAL A 477 20.12 -2.16 11.18
CA VAL A 477 19.65 -3.04 10.12
C VAL A 477 20.43 -4.35 10.21
N ALA A 478 19.75 -5.48 10.40
CA ALA A 478 20.42 -6.77 10.50
C ALA A 478 19.52 -7.92 10.07
N PHE A 479 20.16 -8.99 9.58
CA PHE A 479 19.50 -10.28 9.47
C PHE A 479 19.25 -10.87 10.86
N VAL A 480 18.23 -11.73 10.94
CA VAL A 480 17.83 -12.42 12.17
C VAL A 480 17.71 -13.92 11.94
N ARG A 481 17.73 -14.68 13.05
CA ARG A 481 17.71 -16.16 13.04
C ARG A 481 18.98 -16.70 12.36
N ALA A 482 18.84 -17.72 11.51
CA ALA A 482 19.90 -18.27 10.68
C ALA A 482 19.58 -18.02 9.20
N PRO A 483 20.60 -18.00 8.31
CA PRO A 483 20.37 -17.92 6.87
C PRO A 483 19.40 -19.02 6.40
N THR A 484 18.53 -18.67 5.46
CA THR A 484 17.53 -19.54 4.84
C THR A 484 17.48 -19.32 3.33
N GLN A 485 16.73 -20.13 2.57
CA GLN A 485 16.67 -20.05 1.09
C GLN A 485 18.07 -19.99 0.46
N CYS A 486 18.97 -20.85 0.91
CA CYS A 486 20.34 -20.90 0.45
C CYS A 486 20.83 -22.35 0.35
N ASP A 487 21.76 -22.61 -0.56
CA ASP A 487 22.52 -23.86 -0.55
C ASP A 487 23.41 -23.90 0.71
N ASP A 488 23.67 -25.07 1.28
CA ASP A 488 24.40 -25.22 2.56
C ASP A 488 25.74 -24.44 2.57
N SER A 489 26.53 -24.55 1.50
CA SER A 489 27.81 -23.84 1.36
C SER A 489 27.63 -22.32 1.33
N THR A 490 26.54 -21.84 0.73
CA THR A 490 26.21 -20.41 0.66
C THR A 490 25.71 -19.91 2.00
N CYS A 491 24.86 -20.68 2.69
CA CYS A 491 24.42 -20.36 4.05
C CYS A 491 25.62 -20.21 5.00
N ASP A 492 26.59 -21.13 4.94
CA ASP A 492 27.80 -21.09 5.77
C ASP A 492 28.71 -19.91 5.43
N TYR A 493 28.75 -19.48 4.17
CA TYR A 493 29.43 -18.26 3.79
C TYR A 493 28.69 -17.01 4.30
N MET A 494 27.37 -16.95 4.16
CA MET A 494 26.55 -15.83 4.65
C MET A 494 26.70 -15.62 6.17
N LYS A 495 26.79 -16.70 6.96
CA LYS A 495 27.07 -16.61 8.41
C LYS A 495 28.39 -15.92 8.74
N LYS A 496 29.36 -15.93 7.82
CA LYS A 496 30.70 -15.32 8.02
C LYS A 496 30.73 -13.86 7.64
N ILE A 497 29.94 -13.44 6.65
CA ILE A 497 29.98 -12.07 6.11
C ILE A 497 28.92 -11.14 6.71
N TYR A 498 27.85 -11.69 7.29
CA TYR A 498 26.79 -10.91 7.92
C TYR A 498 26.73 -11.14 9.42
N GLU A 499 26.49 -10.05 10.16
CA GLU A 499 26.09 -10.14 11.55
C GLU A 499 24.60 -10.48 11.65
N TYR A 500 24.30 -11.62 12.28
CA TYR A 500 22.93 -12.01 12.61
C TYR A 500 22.59 -11.57 14.03
N LYS A 501 21.55 -10.75 14.18
CA LYS A 501 21.04 -10.30 15.47
C LYS A 501 19.85 -11.14 15.92
N ARG A 502 19.53 -11.08 17.21
CA ARG A 502 18.30 -11.70 17.73
C ARG A 502 17.06 -11.03 17.15
N MET A 503 15.97 -11.79 17.12
CA MET A 503 14.63 -11.21 16.93
C MET A 503 14.34 -10.21 18.05
N GLN A 504 13.78 -9.07 17.69
CA GLN A 504 13.23 -8.11 18.64
C GLN A 504 11.78 -8.48 18.98
N SER A 505 11.40 -8.21 20.22
CA SER A 505 10.01 -8.19 20.67
C SER A 505 9.25 -7.00 20.07
N LEU A 506 7.91 -7.01 20.15
CA LEU A 506 7.09 -5.88 19.70
C LEU A 506 7.46 -4.60 20.44
N LYS A 507 7.64 -4.65 21.76
CA LYS A 507 8.07 -3.52 22.58
C LYS A 507 9.41 -2.93 22.14
N GLU A 508 10.40 -3.79 21.88
CA GLU A 508 11.72 -3.32 21.44
C GLU A 508 11.68 -2.67 20.06
N ALA A 509 10.95 -3.27 19.12
CA ALA A 509 10.78 -2.69 17.78
C ALA A 509 9.91 -1.42 17.81
N GLY A 510 8.92 -1.36 18.71
CA GLY A 510 8.03 -0.22 18.92
C GLY A 510 8.74 1.03 19.43
N ASN A 511 9.93 0.91 20.02
CA ASN A 511 10.70 2.04 20.52
C ASN A 511 11.46 2.82 19.43
N TYR A 512 11.40 2.42 18.15
CA TYR A 512 12.11 3.08 17.06
C TYR A 512 11.24 4.10 16.33
N LYS A 513 11.73 5.35 16.18
CA LYS A 513 11.04 6.41 15.44
C LYS A 513 10.94 6.14 13.94
N TYR A 514 11.94 5.45 13.38
CA TYR A 514 12.11 5.28 11.94
C TYR A 514 12.21 3.79 11.61
N VAL A 515 11.37 3.30 10.70
CA VAL A 515 11.34 1.88 10.31
C VAL A 515 11.35 1.72 8.80
N LEU A 516 12.07 0.72 8.31
CA LEU A 516 12.13 0.40 6.88
C LEU A 516 11.26 -0.83 6.54
N ASP A 517 10.43 -0.66 5.53
CA ASP A 517 9.68 -1.72 4.85
C ASP A 517 10.35 -2.05 3.52
N VAL A 518 10.69 -3.33 3.34
CA VAL A 518 11.29 -3.85 2.11
C VAL A 518 10.68 -5.20 1.78
N ASP A 519 10.60 -5.47 0.49
CA ASP A 519 10.08 -6.70 -0.11
C ASP A 519 10.77 -7.96 0.41
N GLY A 520 10.11 -9.10 0.23
CA GLY A 520 10.67 -10.44 0.41
C GLY A 520 10.65 -11.17 -0.92
N ASN A 521 10.19 -12.43 -0.93
CA ASN A 521 9.96 -13.15 -2.20
C ASN A 521 8.90 -12.44 -3.05
N GLY A 522 7.85 -11.95 -2.40
CA GLY A 522 6.87 -11.01 -2.94
C GLY A 522 6.87 -9.69 -2.15
N TRP A 523 5.71 -9.06 -2.07
CA TRP A 523 5.47 -7.87 -1.27
C TRP A 523 5.79 -8.07 0.22
N SER A 524 5.99 -6.97 0.95
CA SER A 524 6.21 -7.03 2.40
C SER A 524 4.90 -7.19 3.18
N GLY A 525 4.65 -8.40 3.67
CA GLY A 525 3.57 -8.67 4.63
C GLY A 525 3.70 -7.95 5.98
N ARG A 526 4.78 -7.21 6.23
CA ARG A 526 4.98 -6.42 7.46
C ARG A 526 4.33 -5.04 7.37
N PHE A 527 4.06 -4.54 6.16
CA PHE A 527 3.70 -3.15 5.95
C PHE A 527 2.47 -2.73 6.75
N LYS A 528 1.40 -3.56 6.78
CA LYS A 528 0.19 -3.29 7.59
C LYS A 528 0.52 -3.01 9.05
N ARG A 529 1.34 -3.85 9.70
CA ARG A 529 1.73 -3.63 11.10
C ARG A 529 2.59 -2.38 11.26
N LEU A 530 3.53 -2.14 10.34
CA LEU A 530 4.44 -1.00 10.41
C LEU A 530 3.70 0.33 10.26
N ILE A 531 2.83 0.46 9.25
CA ILE A 531 2.07 1.70 9.01
C ILE A 531 0.99 1.93 10.06
N THR A 532 0.58 0.90 10.80
CA THR A 532 -0.32 1.06 11.96
C THR A 532 0.40 1.57 13.22
N SER A 533 1.74 1.50 13.25
CA SER A 533 2.52 2.00 14.39
C SER A 533 2.67 3.51 14.38
N ASN A 534 3.12 4.07 15.50
CA ASN A 534 3.47 5.47 15.66
C ASN A 534 4.86 5.80 15.07
N ALA A 535 5.44 4.97 14.19
CA ALA A 535 6.75 5.18 13.58
C ALA A 535 6.64 5.71 12.15
N LEU A 536 7.64 6.48 11.71
CA LEU A 536 7.76 6.90 10.32
C LEU A 536 8.25 5.71 9.47
N VAL A 537 7.42 5.28 8.53
CA VAL A 537 7.72 4.16 7.63
C VAL A 537 8.39 4.68 6.35
N PHE A 538 9.59 4.19 6.09
CA PHE A 538 10.25 4.25 4.79
C PHE A 538 9.89 2.98 4.03
N LYS A 539 9.39 3.06 2.80
CA LYS A 539 8.96 1.90 2.02
C LYS A 539 9.71 1.82 0.70
N SER A 540 10.40 0.70 0.48
CA SER A 540 11.07 0.36 -0.78
C SER A 540 10.45 -0.92 -1.33
N THR A 541 9.72 -0.81 -2.44
CA THR A 541 9.06 -1.96 -3.08
C THR A 541 9.08 -1.85 -4.60
N ILE A 542 9.00 -3.00 -5.29
CA ILE A 542 8.68 -3.08 -6.73
C ILE A 542 7.27 -3.61 -7.01
N PHE A 543 6.50 -3.89 -5.96
CA PHE A 543 5.17 -4.48 -6.08
C PHE A 543 4.12 -3.40 -5.83
N PRO A 544 3.40 -2.95 -6.87
CA PRO A 544 2.14 -2.26 -6.63
C PRO A 544 1.22 -3.19 -5.83
N GLU A 545 0.61 -2.66 -4.78
CA GLU A 545 -0.28 -3.41 -3.87
C GLU A 545 -1.73 -2.95 -4.07
N TRP A 546 -2.68 -3.79 -3.63
CA TRP A 546 -4.13 -3.57 -3.87
C TRP A 546 -4.66 -2.24 -3.31
N PHE A 547 -4.02 -1.70 -2.25
CA PHE A 547 -4.37 -0.42 -1.65
C PHE A 547 -3.67 0.77 -2.32
N GLY A 548 -2.89 0.56 -3.39
CA GLY A 548 -2.03 1.56 -4.02
C GLY A 548 -2.75 2.84 -4.44
N ASP A 549 -4.00 2.73 -4.91
CA ASP A 549 -4.81 3.89 -5.31
C ASP A 549 -5.40 4.64 -4.10
N ARG A 550 -5.39 4.02 -2.92
CA ARG A 550 -6.00 4.54 -1.68
C ARG A 550 -4.98 5.05 -0.68
N VAL A 551 -3.67 4.88 -0.94
CA VAL A 551 -2.57 5.39 -0.10
C VAL A 551 -1.81 6.50 -0.83
N ALA A 552 -1.28 7.48 -0.10
CA ALA A 552 -0.50 8.58 -0.65
C ALA A 552 0.96 8.55 -0.11
N PRO A 553 1.97 8.33 -0.97
CA PRO A 553 3.37 8.57 -0.62
C PRO A 553 3.57 10.04 -0.21
N TRP A 554 4.49 10.30 0.72
CA TRP A 554 4.75 11.61 1.37
C TRP A 554 3.64 12.15 2.28
N VAL A 555 2.48 11.48 2.35
CA VAL A 555 1.42 11.75 3.34
C VAL A 555 1.38 10.63 4.39
N HIS A 556 1.36 9.37 3.95
CA HIS A 556 1.21 8.21 4.85
C HIS A 556 2.52 7.45 5.11
N TYR A 557 3.50 7.57 4.21
CA TYR A 557 4.82 6.94 4.31
C TYR A 557 5.81 7.62 3.38
N VAL A 558 7.12 7.36 3.56
CA VAL A 558 8.19 7.88 2.71
C VAL A 558 8.60 6.83 1.67
N PRO A 559 8.37 7.05 0.35
CA PRO A 559 8.82 6.12 -0.68
C PRO A 559 10.34 6.20 -0.86
N ILE A 560 11.00 5.04 -0.97
CA ILE A 560 12.45 4.91 -1.14
C ILE A 560 12.76 4.09 -2.39
N GLN A 561 13.74 4.54 -3.17
CA GLN A 561 14.18 3.81 -4.36
C GLN A 561 14.77 2.47 -3.97
N THR A 562 14.50 1.42 -4.77
CA THR A 562 14.97 0.06 -4.50
C THR A 562 16.50 -0.02 -4.42
N ASP A 563 17.23 0.85 -5.11
CA ASP A 563 18.70 0.92 -5.04
C ASP A 563 19.25 1.61 -3.78
N LEU A 564 18.35 2.14 -2.93
CA LEU A 564 18.60 2.86 -1.68
C LEU A 564 19.33 4.20 -1.86
N SER A 565 19.32 4.76 -3.08
CA SER A 565 20.07 5.97 -3.43
C SER A 565 19.57 7.24 -2.74
N ASP A 566 18.31 7.27 -2.32
CA ASP A 566 17.64 8.36 -1.60
C ASP A 566 17.35 8.05 -0.12
N LEU A 567 17.69 6.84 0.37
CA LEU A 567 17.40 6.43 1.75
C LEU A 567 18.10 7.33 2.77
N TYR A 568 19.39 7.60 2.60
CA TYR A 568 20.15 8.42 3.53
C TYR A 568 19.72 9.88 3.46
N ASP A 569 19.45 10.41 2.26
CA ASP A 569 18.96 11.78 2.08
C ASP A 569 17.60 11.97 2.79
N ALA A 570 16.67 11.03 2.62
CA ALA A 570 15.37 11.08 3.27
C ALA A 570 15.47 10.89 4.80
N LEU A 571 16.29 9.94 5.27
CA LEU A 571 16.46 9.72 6.71
C LEU A 571 17.08 10.96 7.38
N ILE A 572 18.12 11.56 6.79
CA ILE A 572 18.78 12.74 7.34
C ILE A 572 17.83 13.95 7.36
N PHE A 573 16.93 14.08 6.39
CA PHE A 573 15.92 15.14 6.42
C PHE A 573 15.04 15.07 7.69
N PHE A 574 14.50 13.89 8.00
CA PHE A 574 13.59 13.74 9.15
C PHE A 574 14.33 13.62 10.48
N ARG A 575 15.39 12.80 10.53
CA ARG A 575 16.14 12.47 11.75
C ARG A 575 17.22 13.49 12.10
N GLY A 576 17.72 14.23 11.12
CA GLY A 576 18.94 15.02 11.22
C GLY A 576 20.19 14.22 10.84
N ASP A 577 21.34 14.90 10.82
CA ASP A 577 22.65 14.30 10.59
C ASP A 577 23.02 13.26 11.68
N PRO A 578 24.21 12.63 11.69
CA PRO A 578 24.59 11.69 12.75
C PRO A 578 24.49 12.24 14.19
N ASN A 579 24.56 13.56 14.38
CA ASN A 579 24.41 14.24 15.68
C ASN A 579 22.96 14.69 15.96
N GLY A 580 22.02 14.46 15.04
CA GLY A 580 20.63 14.93 15.12
C GLY A 580 20.45 16.39 14.69
N GLU A 581 21.48 17.03 14.11
CA GLU A 581 21.37 18.41 13.66
C GLU A 581 20.55 18.52 12.37
N GLY A 582 19.69 19.53 12.28
CA GLY A 582 18.85 19.78 11.09
C GLY A 582 17.63 18.87 10.96
N ALA A 583 17.25 18.16 12.04
CA ALA A 583 16.11 17.26 12.04
C ALA A 583 14.77 17.99 11.80
N HIS A 584 13.92 17.40 10.96
CA HIS A 584 12.52 17.78 10.76
C HIS A 584 11.60 16.73 11.37
N GLU A 585 11.80 16.45 12.66
CA GLU A 585 11.06 15.40 13.38
C GLU A 585 9.56 15.68 13.44
N ASP A 586 9.16 16.95 13.44
CA ASP A 586 7.76 17.36 13.41
C ASP A 586 7.07 16.93 12.11
N LEU A 587 7.75 17.06 10.97
CA LEU A 587 7.29 16.57 9.67
C LEU A 587 7.30 15.03 9.62
N GLY A 588 8.33 14.40 10.19
CA GLY A 588 8.39 12.94 10.31
C GLY A 588 7.25 12.37 11.16
N ARG A 589 6.96 13.01 12.29
CA ARG A 589 5.81 12.70 13.16
C ARG A 589 4.49 12.88 12.43
N LYS A 590 4.34 13.94 11.64
CA LYS A 590 3.13 14.19 10.85
C LYS A 590 2.82 13.02 9.92
N ILE A 591 3.81 12.57 9.14
CA ILE A 591 3.64 11.43 8.23
C ILE A 591 3.36 10.14 9.00
N ALA A 592 4.08 9.88 10.10
CA ALA A 592 3.87 8.69 10.94
C ALA A 592 2.42 8.59 11.45
N LEU A 593 1.89 9.69 12.01
CA LEU A 593 0.53 9.73 12.52
C LEU A 593 -0.51 9.65 11.39
N GLN A 594 -0.28 10.32 10.26
CA GLN A 594 -1.17 10.22 9.10
C GLN A 594 -1.18 8.79 8.51
N GLY A 595 -0.05 8.10 8.50
CA GLY A 595 0.05 6.68 8.13
C GLY A 595 -0.76 5.78 9.06
N ARG A 596 -0.65 5.99 10.37
CA ARG A 596 -1.44 5.27 11.37
C ARG A 596 -2.94 5.48 11.20
N GLU A 597 -3.36 6.74 11.10
CA GLU A 597 -4.78 7.09 10.88
C GLU A 597 -5.31 6.50 9.56
N TRP A 598 -4.49 6.54 8.51
CA TRP A 598 -4.84 5.90 7.24
C TRP A 598 -5.03 4.40 7.39
N SER A 599 -4.10 3.71 8.06
CA SER A 599 -4.20 2.26 8.29
C SER A 599 -5.50 1.87 9.01
N LYS A 600 -5.90 2.66 10.00
CA LYS A 600 -7.10 2.43 10.82
C LYS A 600 -8.39 2.83 10.13
N SER A 601 -8.33 3.61 9.05
CA SER A 601 -9.53 4.13 8.36
C SER A 601 -9.72 3.57 6.94
N TYR A 602 -8.67 3.06 6.29
CA TYR A 602 -8.69 2.62 4.89
C TYR A 602 -8.20 1.18 4.67
N TRP A 603 -7.64 0.54 5.70
CA TRP A 603 -7.14 -0.85 5.65
C TRP A 603 -7.72 -1.70 6.79
N ARG A 604 -9.01 -1.54 7.05
CA ARG A 604 -9.75 -2.38 7.99
C ARG A 604 -10.22 -3.66 7.31
N ARG A 605 -10.81 -4.57 8.10
CA ARG A 605 -11.42 -5.78 7.53
C ARG A 605 -12.53 -5.43 6.54
N GLU A 606 -13.26 -4.36 6.82
CA GLU A 606 -14.35 -3.85 6.00
C GLU A 606 -13.86 -3.34 4.64
N ASP A 607 -12.71 -2.67 4.62
CA ASP A 607 -12.08 -2.19 3.38
C ASP A 607 -11.59 -3.35 2.50
N ILE A 608 -11.12 -4.43 3.12
CA ILE A 608 -10.72 -5.67 2.42
C ILE A 608 -11.96 -6.36 1.82
N ILE A 609 -13.05 -6.48 2.59
CA ILE A 609 -14.33 -7.03 2.10
C ILE A 609 -14.85 -6.21 0.92
N ALA A 610 -14.86 -4.89 1.04
CA ALA A 610 -15.26 -3.98 -0.02
C ALA A 610 -14.46 -4.20 -1.32
N TYR A 611 -13.14 -4.35 -1.21
CA TYR A 611 -12.30 -4.63 -2.38
C TYR A 611 -12.60 -5.99 -3.00
N PHE A 612 -12.71 -7.05 -2.20
CA PHE A 612 -13.08 -8.38 -2.69
C PHE A 612 -14.46 -8.40 -3.34
N TYR A 613 -15.43 -7.72 -2.74
CA TYR A 613 -16.76 -7.58 -3.30
C TYR A 613 -16.69 -6.99 -4.70
N ARG A 614 -16.00 -5.85 -4.84
CA ARG A 614 -15.82 -5.21 -6.13
C ARG A 614 -15.09 -6.12 -7.13
N LEU A 615 -14.00 -6.74 -6.70
CA LEU A 615 -13.18 -7.62 -7.54
C LEU A 615 -14.00 -8.78 -8.11
N PHE A 616 -14.79 -9.47 -7.27
CA PHE A 616 -15.56 -10.63 -7.72
C PHE A 616 -16.82 -10.27 -8.52
N LEU A 617 -17.43 -9.09 -8.31
CA LEU A 617 -18.46 -8.59 -9.23
C LEU A 617 -17.88 -8.34 -10.64
N GLU A 618 -16.74 -7.67 -10.72
CA GLU A 618 -16.07 -7.40 -12.00
C GLU A 618 -15.59 -8.68 -12.68
N TYR A 619 -14.97 -9.57 -11.92
CA TYR A 619 -14.43 -10.82 -12.43
C TYR A 619 -15.54 -11.78 -12.89
N ALA A 620 -16.63 -11.94 -12.13
CA ALA A 620 -17.75 -12.77 -12.56
C ALA A 620 -18.39 -12.24 -13.85
N ARG A 621 -18.51 -10.91 -13.98
CA ARG A 621 -18.95 -10.29 -15.23
C ARG A 621 -17.98 -10.55 -16.38
N LEU A 622 -16.68 -10.40 -16.16
CA LEU A 622 -15.64 -10.66 -17.17
C LEU A 622 -15.72 -12.09 -17.71
N MET A 623 -15.90 -13.07 -16.83
CA MET A 623 -15.93 -14.50 -17.18
C MET A 623 -17.27 -14.96 -17.78
N SER A 624 -18.32 -14.13 -17.77
CA SER A 624 -19.64 -14.48 -18.30
C SER A 624 -19.68 -14.45 -19.83
N THR A 625 -20.32 -15.45 -20.44
CA THR A 625 -20.68 -15.43 -21.87
C THR A 625 -21.80 -14.42 -22.17
N ASP A 626 -22.61 -14.07 -21.17
CA ASP A 626 -23.57 -12.97 -21.22
C ASP A 626 -23.14 -11.84 -20.28
N ARG A 627 -22.19 -11.02 -20.74
CA ARG A 627 -21.69 -9.86 -19.98
C ARG A 627 -22.76 -8.76 -19.86
N GLY A 628 -23.74 -8.73 -20.77
CA GLY A 628 -24.85 -7.79 -20.76
C GLY A 628 -25.78 -8.01 -19.57
N ALA A 629 -26.20 -9.26 -19.32
CA ALA A 629 -27.00 -9.63 -18.15
C ALA A 629 -26.26 -9.42 -16.82
N MET A 630 -24.93 -9.40 -16.85
CA MET A 630 -24.05 -9.14 -15.71
C MET A 630 -23.70 -7.66 -15.53
N THR A 631 -24.30 -6.76 -16.32
CA THR A 631 -24.10 -5.31 -16.23
C THR A 631 -25.25 -4.64 -15.51
N TYR A 632 -24.95 -3.60 -14.72
CA TYR A 632 -25.94 -2.79 -14.02
C TYR A 632 -26.78 -1.97 -15.01
N ASN A 633 -28.10 -2.05 -14.89
CA ASN A 633 -29.07 -1.31 -15.71
C ASN A 633 -30.04 -0.55 -14.80
N GLU A 634 -30.11 0.77 -14.93
CA GLU A 634 -30.94 1.65 -14.09
C GLU A 634 -32.46 1.40 -14.27
N GLU A 635 -32.88 1.00 -15.47
CA GLU A 635 -34.30 0.87 -15.85
C GLU A 635 -34.91 -0.51 -15.50
N GLY A 636 -34.08 -1.54 -15.29
CA GLY A 636 -34.52 -2.93 -15.16
C GLY A 636 -35.08 -3.34 -13.80
N GLU A 637 -34.87 -2.53 -12.74
CA GLU A 637 -35.35 -2.85 -11.39
C GLU A 637 -36.59 -2.05 -10.96
N LEU A 638 -36.94 -0.96 -11.67
CA LEU A 638 -38.24 -0.30 -11.49
C LEU A 638 -39.42 -1.16 -11.97
N SER A 639 -39.18 -2.08 -12.92
CA SER A 639 -40.22 -2.93 -13.51
C SER A 639 -40.66 -4.10 -12.63
N LEU A 640 -39.90 -4.44 -11.58
CA LEU A 640 -40.28 -5.47 -10.60
C LEU A 640 -41.26 -4.96 -9.52
N GLN A 641 -41.61 -3.66 -9.51
CA GLN A 641 -42.53 -3.07 -8.53
C GLN A 641 -43.96 -2.84 -9.05
N THR A 642 -44.25 -3.06 -10.32
CA THR A 642 -45.64 -3.07 -10.80
C THR A 642 -46.14 -4.50 -10.89
N GLY A 643 -46.73 -4.98 -9.78
CA GLY A 643 -47.52 -6.20 -9.78
C GLY A 643 -48.68 -6.15 -10.81
N PRO A 644 -49.35 -7.28 -11.08
CA PRO A 644 -50.37 -7.36 -12.12
C PRO A 644 -51.46 -6.32 -11.86
N LYS A 645 -51.81 -5.52 -12.88
CA LYS A 645 -53.01 -4.70 -12.84
C LYS A 645 -54.21 -5.63 -12.67
N GLU A 646 -54.81 -5.64 -11.48
CA GLU A 646 -56.09 -6.30 -11.24
C GLU A 646 -57.13 -5.72 -12.21
N GLY A 647 -57.78 -6.62 -12.95
CA GLY A 647 -58.92 -6.28 -13.81
C GLY A 647 -60.16 -5.92 -12.99
N PRO A 648 -61.16 -5.28 -13.61
CA PRO A 648 -62.32 -4.75 -12.90
C PRO A 648 -63.19 -5.89 -12.34
N ILE A 649 -63.54 -5.79 -11.07
CA ILE A 649 -64.49 -6.65 -10.37
C ILE A 649 -65.90 -6.30 -10.88
N GLU A 650 -66.55 -7.22 -11.58
CA GLU A 650 -67.98 -7.14 -11.87
C GLU A 650 -68.79 -7.49 -10.62
N ASP A 651 -69.64 -6.55 -10.20
CA ASP A 651 -70.70 -6.74 -9.22
C ASP A 651 -71.74 -7.73 -9.76
N ALA A 652 -71.92 -8.85 -9.06
CA ALA A 652 -73.05 -9.73 -9.24
C ALA A 652 -73.63 -10.11 -7.87
N LEU A 653 -74.65 -9.37 -7.43
CA LEU A 653 -75.70 -9.83 -6.52
C LEU A 653 -76.84 -8.80 -6.50
N LEU A 654 -77.86 -9.01 -7.35
CA LEU A 654 -79.27 -8.75 -7.05
C LEU A 654 -80.16 -9.43 -8.12
N HIS A 655 -80.98 -10.37 -7.63
CA HIS A 655 -82.04 -11.18 -8.25
C HIS A 655 -81.69 -12.55 -8.85
#